data_AF-A0A0S7F4H4-F1
#
_entry.id   AF-A0A0S7F4H4-F1
#
_cell.length_a   1.000
_cell.length_b   1.000
_cell.length_c   1.000
_cell.angle_alpha   90.00
_cell.angle_beta   90.00
_cell.angle_gamma   90.00
#
_symmetry.space_group_name_H-M   'P 1'
#
loop_
_entity.id
_entity.type
_entity.pdbx_description
1 polymer ?
#
loop_
_entity_poly.entity_id
_entity_poly.type
_entity_poly.pdbx_seq_one_letter_code
_entity_poly.pdbx_strand_id
1 'polypeptide(L)'
;VNQDLDSIYNEYLHLREMITKQLNGLPADSEQAKFLHSELDIVNHKLGELQHLYKVYLDRLNALKDLLQKFNKAEDFIKAHEIRLMEKETSSDDPQELEIHWSALRNMKSELDQRRDLLTSMESDLAKAHYSNNQISDSFHKCDVDLSKYSELMNQLSNRWRQIQKQIDIRLSDLEKQKQQLTEYQQGRNLMEQWIDNTRKRQETLKTANITDRQTLTDHINQQKALHNEIKSRKDRLDDVLRNADTCATSIKNYELELASYSSGLGTLLNVPVKRTLLQSPASSVRREAGELQTHYIELLTRSSDYYKFLGDLGKNIDELKLRNTRIELLEEQLKRLQDDLENQKQKNGSLEGALANYKMELSQAKNELISVQEVKRTTVMQVNAAKESLDSTQGQMQLLTEELSRIKYQLEEEKRKRMLAEERFTTHQQECDTSTRSRMQELDAVNWIKINLEKSVKDKEHEIERLRMQLEEEERRRQKVESDISKVRTQCTQEISQLKQTYETEIQVSKTTILKVSQQKDEDASQLRQQVDRLTDEKRNLEEELRRQRQSIAVIEMHKSKAEQEASQQMASVNEATRIRTNLELQLRKLQQQRDEENLKLQESNRNSQEKSRQISELEFSLQEEEKKRKALELEFSQLKKAKAELLAKNSTYLETINTLKGAEQEIHITRVELEKQTSEKTKAEQSSARLQSRIRELQCSLG
;
A
#
# COMPACT_ATOMS: atom_id res chain seq x y z
N VAL A 1 30.59 16.47 9.65
CA VAL A 1 30.30 16.78 11.06
C VAL A 1 31.49 16.48 11.97
N ASN A 2 31.89 15.21 12.20
CA ASN A 2 33.03 14.90 13.08
C ASN A 2 34.32 15.61 12.64
N GLN A 3 34.65 15.47 11.35
CA GLN A 3 35.82 16.12 10.73
C GLN A 3 35.80 17.65 10.85
N ASP A 4 34.61 18.26 10.83
CA ASP A 4 34.45 19.71 10.96
C ASP A 4 34.65 20.15 12.42
N LEU A 5 34.12 19.38 13.38
CA LEU A 5 34.37 19.57 14.81
C LEU A 5 35.86 19.42 15.16
N ASP A 6 36.51 18.40 14.60
CA ASP A 6 37.94 18.15 14.77
C ASP A 6 38.77 19.29 14.15
N SER A 7 38.37 19.83 12.99
CA SER A 7 39.00 21.02 12.38
C SER A 7 38.87 22.25 13.27
N ILE A 8 37.66 22.57 13.74
CA ILE A 8 37.39 23.70 14.65
C ILE A 8 38.19 23.54 15.96
N TYR A 9 38.32 22.31 16.48
CA TYR A 9 39.12 22.04 17.67
C TYR A 9 40.62 22.29 17.43
N ASN A 10 41.16 21.89 16.29
CA ASN A 10 42.55 22.15 15.91
C ASN A 10 42.82 23.65 15.69
N GLU A 11 41.90 24.37 15.04
CA GLU A 11 41.95 25.83 14.90
C GLU A 11 41.91 26.54 16.25
N TYR A 12 41.02 26.09 17.16
CA TYR A 12 40.96 26.60 18.53
C TYR A 12 42.25 26.33 19.32
N LEU A 13 42.87 25.15 19.18
CA LEU A 13 44.17 24.88 19.81
C LEU A 13 45.25 25.87 19.33
N HIS A 14 45.32 26.15 18.03
CA HIS A 14 46.24 27.14 17.48
C HIS A 14 45.93 28.56 17.97
N LEU A 15 44.64 28.94 18.03
CA LEU A 15 44.20 30.24 18.55
C LEU A 15 44.58 30.38 20.03
N ARG A 16 44.35 29.34 20.84
CA ARG A 16 44.73 29.29 22.25
C ARG A 16 46.22 29.49 22.43
N GLU A 17 47.06 28.78 21.66
CA GLU A 17 48.51 28.98 21.74
C GLU A 17 48.96 30.41 21.40
N MET A 18 48.32 31.05 20.41
CA MET A 18 48.60 32.44 20.07
C MET A 18 48.19 33.41 21.18
N ILE A 19 46.98 33.23 21.74
CA ILE A 19 46.47 34.06 22.85
C ILE A 19 47.34 33.87 24.10
N THR A 20 47.73 32.63 24.45
CA THR A 20 48.64 32.36 25.58
C THR A 20 49.99 33.04 25.39
N LYS A 21 50.55 33.05 24.17
CA LYS A 21 51.81 33.78 23.87
C LYS A 21 51.66 35.30 24.04
N GLN A 22 50.51 35.88 23.70
CA GLN A 22 50.22 37.31 23.91
C GLN A 22 50.02 37.65 25.39
N LEU A 23 49.32 36.81 26.15
CA LEU A 23 49.08 36.99 27.58
C LEU A 23 50.39 37.03 28.39
N ASN A 24 51.38 36.21 28.02
CA ASN A 24 52.72 36.25 28.65
C ASN A 24 53.46 37.59 28.50
N GLY A 25 53.04 38.45 27.56
CA GLY A 25 53.62 39.79 27.35
C GLY A 25 52.81 40.93 27.97
N LEU A 26 51.67 40.65 28.61
CA LEU A 26 50.75 41.65 29.18
C LEU A 26 50.78 41.62 30.73
N PRO A 27 50.59 42.76 31.41
CA PRO A 27 50.35 42.77 32.84
C PRO A 27 49.05 42.01 33.17
N ALA A 28 49.10 41.06 34.11
CA ALA A 28 47.97 40.19 34.45
C ALA A 28 46.69 40.94 34.85
N ASP A 29 46.82 42.16 35.38
CA ASP A 29 45.69 42.99 35.77
C ASP A 29 45.05 43.82 34.65
N SER A 30 45.62 43.80 33.44
CA SER A 30 45.09 44.50 32.27
C SER A 30 43.66 44.06 31.93
N GLU A 31 42.77 45.00 31.61
CA GLU A 31 41.43 44.69 31.10
C GLU A 31 41.49 43.81 29.84
N GLN A 32 42.48 44.03 28.97
CA GLN A 32 42.69 43.23 27.77
C GLN A 32 43.10 41.78 28.11
N ALA A 33 43.91 41.57 29.14
CA ALA A 33 44.29 40.23 29.59
C ALA A 33 43.08 39.51 30.21
N LYS A 34 42.32 40.21 31.07
CA LYS A 34 41.08 39.71 31.68
C LYS A 34 40.04 39.33 30.64
N PHE A 35 39.84 40.17 29.62
CA PHE A 35 38.95 39.90 28.48
C PHE A 35 39.37 38.66 27.69
N LEU A 36 40.66 38.58 27.28
CA LEU A 36 41.18 37.44 26.53
C LEU A 36 41.07 36.11 27.31
N HIS A 37 41.30 36.13 28.62
CA HIS A 37 41.04 34.96 29.47
C HIS A 37 39.56 34.57 29.46
N SER A 38 38.64 35.51 29.68
CA SER A 38 37.20 35.21 29.70
C SER A 38 36.66 34.69 28.36
N GLU A 39 37.11 35.25 27.22
CA GLU A 39 36.71 34.76 25.89
C GLU A 39 37.29 33.37 25.62
N LEU A 40 38.54 33.12 26.00
CA LEU A 40 39.14 31.79 25.88
C LEU A 40 38.33 30.75 26.68
N ASP A 41 37.97 31.06 27.93
CA ASP A 41 37.18 30.17 28.78
C ASP A 41 35.77 29.92 28.20
N ILE A 42 35.11 30.95 27.66
CA ILE A 42 33.80 30.84 27.00
C ILE A 42 33.89 29.94 25.75
N VAL A 43 34.92 30.13 24.90
CA VAL A 43 35.11 29.30 23.70
C VAL A 43 35.45 27.86 24.08
N ASN A 44 36.32 27.66 25.07
CA ASN A 44 36.69 26.35 25.59
C ASN A 44 35.46 25.58 26.13
N HIS A 45 34.61 26.27 26.89
CA HIS A 45 33.38 25.70 27.44
C HIS A 45 32.41 25.29 26.34
N LYS A 46 32.08 26.21 25.42
CA LYS A 46 31.17 25.95 24.28
C LYS A 46 31.67 24.81 23.39
N LEU A 47 32.98 24.71 23.16
CA LEU A 47 33.58 23.65 22.36
C LEU A 47 33.49 22.29 23.06
N GLY A 48 33.68 22.25 24.38
CA GLY A 48 33.45 21.06 25.21
C GLY A 48 31.98 20.62 25.24
N GLU A 49 31.04 21.57 25.38
CA GLU A 49 29.60 21.30 25.26
C GLU A 49 29.26 20.73 23.87
N LEU A 50 29.80 21.30 22.79
CA LEU A 50 29.58 20.85 21.42
C LEU A 50 30.11 19.42 21.18
N GLN A 51 31.29 19.09 21.71
CA GLN A 51 31.88 17.74 21.64
C GLN A 51 31.04 16.71 22.42
N HIS A 52 30.61 17.06 23.64
CA HIS A 52 29.71 16.22 24.43
C HIS A 52 28.37 16.00 23.70
N LEU A 53 27.76 17.07 23.21
CA LEU A 53 26.48 17.05 22.51
C LEU A 53 26.54 16.21 21.22
N TYR A 54 27.63 16.33 20.44
CA TYR A 54 27.86 15.49 19.27
C TYR A 54 27.88 13.99 19.63
N LYS A 55 28.62 13.60 20.67
CA LYS A 55 28.66 12.22 21.16
C LYS A 55 27.28 11.73 21.59
N VAL A 56 26.56 12.52 22.38
CA VAL A 56 25.21 12.18 22.87
C VAL A 56 24.22 12.01 21.71
N TYR A 57 24.28 12.87 20.69
CA TYR A 57 23.46 12.70 19.47
C TYR A 57 23.80 11.45 18.69
N LEU A 58 25.09 11.11 18.56
CA LEU A 58 25.54 9.89 17.89
C LEU A 58 25.08 8.62 18.62
N ASP A 59 25.22 8.60 19.95
CA ASP A 59 24.76 7.50 20.80
C ASP A 59 23.23 7.32 20.69
N ARG A 60 22.46 8.42 20.73
CA ARG A 60 21.00 8.41 20.52
C ARG A 60 20.62 7.89 19.12
N LEU A 61 21.33 8.31 18.08
CA LEU A 61 21.05 7.92 16.70
C LEU A 61 21.37 6.43 16.45
N ASN A 62 22.44 5.92 17.04
CA ASN A 62 22.76 4.49 17.00
C ASN A 62 21.70 3.65 17.73
N ALA A 63 21.30 4.05 18.95
CA ALA A 63 20.24 3.37 19.69
C ALA A 63 18.90 3.36 18.92
N LEU A 64 18.52 4.47 18.30
CA LEU A 64 17.32 4.55 17.46
C LEU A 64 17.40 3.69 16.19
N LYS A 65 18.57 3.61 15.55
CA LYS A 65 18.81 2.75 14.38
C LYS A 65 18.66 1.28 14.72
N ASP A 66 19.25 0.83 15.83
CA ASP A 66 19.18 -0.56 16.28
C ASP A 66 17.76 -0.92 16.72
N LEU A 67 17.08 -0.01 17.44
CA LEU A 67 15.67 -0.13 17.80
C LEU A 67 14.77 -0.28 16.56
N LEU A 68 14.95 0.55 15.52
CA LEU A 68 14.18 0.48 14.28
C LEU A 68 14.36 -0.85 13.55
N GLN A 69 15.59 -1.38 13.50
CA GLN A 69 15.83 -2.71 12.93
C GLN A 69 15.13 -3.82 13.70
N LYS A 70 15.02 -3.69 15.03
CA LYS A 70 14.34 -4.66 15.88
C LYS A 70 12.81 -4.53 15.81
N PHE A 71 12.27 -3.30 15.69
CA PHE A 71 10.85 -3.06 15.40
C PHE A 71 10.41 -3.80 14.13
N ASN A 72 11.14 -3.66 13.02
CA ASN A 72 10.80 -4.36 11.78
C ASN A 72 10.82 -5.89 11.95
N LYS A 73 11.85 -6.44 12.60
CA LYS A 73 11.95 -7.89 12.89
C LYS A 73 10.81 -8.40 13.77
N ALA A 74 10.40 -7.62 14.77
CA ALA A 74 9.28 -7.96 15.65
C ALA A 74 7.95 -7.89 14.90
N GLU A 75 7.73 -6.85 14.10
CA GLU A 75 6.54 -6.65 13.28
C GLU A 75 6.34 -7.79 12.27
N ASP A 76 7.38 -8.17 11.53
CA ASP A 76 7.33 -9.28 10.57
C ASP A 76 7.04 -10.62 11.28
N PHE A 77 7.67 -10.86 12.43
CA PHE A 77 7.47 -12.07 13.23
C PHE A 77 6.06 -12.16 13.81
N ILE A 78 5.54 -11.06 14.36
CA ILE A 78 4.17 -10.93 14.89
C ILE A 78 3.17 -11.18 13.76
N LYS A 79 3.33 -10.51 12.61
CA LYS A 79 2.46 -10.70 11.42
C LYS A 79 2.45 -12.15 10.94
N ALA A 80 3.58 -12.83 10.89
CA ALA A 80 3.65 -14.24 10.49
C ALA A 80 2.84 -15.15 11.43
N HIS A 81 2.84 -14.88 12.74
CA HIS A 81 2.05 -15.62 13.72
C HIS A 81 0.57 -15.28 13.67
N GLU A 82 0.24 -13.99 13.50
CA GLU A 82 -1.14 -13.51 13.26
C GLU A 82 -1.76 -14.18 12.03
N ILE A 83 -1.03 -14.26 10.91
CA ILE A 83 -1.47 -14.91 9.67
C ILE A 83 -1.66 -16.42 9.87
N ARG A 84 -0.66 -17.13 10.44
CA ARG A 84 -0.77 -18.57 10.75
C ARG A 84 -1.99 -18.89 11.63
N LEU A 85 -2.33 -18.02 12.59
CA LEU A 85 -3.53 -18.18 13.43
C LEU A 85 -4.86 -17.94 12.69
N MET A 86 -4.85 -17.38 11.47
CA MET A 86 -6.02 -17.24 10.59
C MET A 86 -6.10 -18.31 9.49
N GLU A 87 -5.07 -19.12 9.27
CA GLU A 87 -5.03 -20.10 8.17
C GLU A 87 -6.06 -21.24 8.33
N LYS A 88 -6.37 -21.64 9.56
CA LYS A 88 -7.30 -22.74 9.84
C LYS A 88 -8.67 -22.21 10.28
N GLU A 89 -9.70 -22.52 9.50
CA GLU A 89 -11.07 -22.02 9.72
C GLU A 89 -11.97 -22.99 10.51
N THR A 90 -11.61 -24.27 10.60
CA THR A 90 -12.36 -25.30 11.33
C THR A 90 -11.47 -26.16 12.22
N SER A 91 -12.11 -26.91 13.12
CA SER A 91 -11.49 -28.08 13.74
C SER A 91 -11.52 -29.30 12.79
N SER A 92 -11.26 -30.50 13.33
CA SER A 92 -11.42 -31.80 12.66
C SER A 92 -12.19 -32.79 13.54
N ASP A 93 -12.84 -33.78 12.93
CA ASP A 93 -13.42 -34.99 13.55
C ASP A 93 -12.46 -36.21 13.53
N ASP A 94 -11.22 -36.03 13.05
CA ASP A 94 -10.12 -37.00 13.21
C ASP A 94 -9.18 -36.62 14.39
N PRO A 95 -9.02 -37.49 15.41
CA PRO A 95 -8.05 -37.29 16.49
C PRO A 95 -6.60 -37.12 16.03
N GLN A 96 -6.19 -37.68 14.88
CA GLN A 96 -4.83 -37.53 14.36
C GLN A 96 -4.59 -36.13 13.78
N GLU A 97 -5.53 -35.59 12.99
CA GLU A 97 -5.47 -34.19 12.55
C GLU A 97 -5.52 -33.18 13.71
N LEU A 98 -6.27 -33.49 14.78
CA LEU A 98 -6.25 -32.67 16.00
C LEU A 98 -4.86 -32.67 16.67
N GLU A 99 -4.20 -33.82 16.76
CA GLU A 99 -2.85 -33.91 17.35
C GLU A 99 -1.80 -33.17 16.51
N ILE A 100 -1.89 -33.23 15.18
CA ILE A 100 -1.02 -32.49 14.26
C ILE A 100 -1.19 -30.97 14.48
N HIS A 101 -2.44 -30.51 14.57
CA HIS A 101 -2.76 -29.09 14.79
C HIS A 101 -2.33 -28.60 16.19
N TRP A 102 -2.57 -29.40 17.22
CA TRP A 102 -2.12 -29.11 18.59
C TRP A 102 -0.59 -29.05 18.67
N SER A 103 0.12 -29.98 18.02
CA SER A 103 1.58 -29.96 17.91
C SER A 103 2.10 -28.74 17.16
N ALA A 104 1.44 -28.31 16.08
CA ALA A 104 1.80 -27.08 15.36
C ALA A 104 1.65 -25.82 16.24
N LEU A 105 0.54 -25.69 16.97
CA LEU A 105 0.33 -24.59 17.92
C LEU A 105 1.34 -24.62 19.08
N ARG A 106 1.70 -25.81 19.58
CA ARG A 106 2.74 -25.97 20.60
C ARG A 106 4.12 -25.54 20.10
N ASN A 107 4.45 -25.85 18.84
CA ASN A 107 5.68 -25.38 18.20
C ASN A 107 5.67 -23.85 18.05
N MET A 108 4.57 -23.25 17.58
CA MET A 108 4.42 -21.79 17.50
C MET A 108 4.56 -21.11 18.88
N LYS A 109 4.02 -21.71 19.95
CA LYS A 109 4.25 -21.23 21.33
C LYS A 109 5.74 -21.23 21.68
N SER A 110 6.45 -22.29 21.35
CA SER A 110 7.89 -22.38 21.59
C SER A 110 8.71 -21.40 20.74
N GLU A 111 8.29 -21.11 19.50
CA GLU A 111 8.91 -20.08 18.63
C GLU A 111 8.75 -18.68 19.27
N LEU A 112 7.59 -18.36 19.84
CA LEU A 112 7.35 -17.12 20.60
C LEU A 112 8.19 -17.07 21.88
N ASP A 113 8.18 -18.13 22.70
CA ASP A 113 8.93 -18.13 23.96
C ASP A 113 10.45 -18.00 23.74
N GLN A 114 11.00 -18.60 22.67
CA GLN A 114 12.41 -18.46 22.27
C GLN A 114 12.77 -17.06 21.76
N ARG A 115 11.82 -16.31 21.20
CA ARG A 115 12.04 -14.98 20.60
C ARG A 115 11.69 -13.81 21.53
N ARG A 116 11.34 -14.10 22.78
CA ARG A 116 10.98 -13.11 23.80
C ARG A 116 12.11 -12.13 24.14
N ASP A 117 13.35 -12.54 23.91
CA ASP A 117 14.56 -11.71 24.03
C ASP A 117 14.57 -10.51 23.08
N LEU A 118 13.89 -10.61 21.93
CA LEU A 118 13.75 -9.50 20.98
C LEU A 118 13.03 -8.31 21.63
N LEU A 119 11.93 -8.55 22.35
CA LEU A 119 11.16 -7.51 23.03
C LEU A 119 11.98 -6.85 24.15
N THR A 120 12.65 -7.63 25.00
CA THR A 120 13.48 -7.06 26.08
C THR A 120 14.70 -6.31 25.54
N SER A 121 15.23 -6.72 24.39
CA SER A 121 16.29 -5.99 23.68
C SER A 121 15.80 -4.66 23.08
N MET A 122 14.56 -4.60 22.59
CA MET A 122 13.92 -3.37 22.11
C MET A 122 13.63 -2.39 23.26
N GLU A 123 13.10 -2.88 24.37
CA GLU A 123 12.97 -2.11 25.62
C GLU A 123 14.32 -1.53 26.06
N SER A 124 15.40 -2.31 26.00
CA SER A 124 16.75 -1.86 26.33
C SER A 124 17.27 -0.75 25.41
N ASP A 125 17.09 -0.87 24.09
CA ASP A 125 17.56 0.15 23.14
C ASP A 125 16.72 1.44 23.20
N LEU A 126 15.41 1.32 23.41
CA LEU A 126 14.54 2.46 23.67
C LEU A 126 14.96 3.18 24.97
N ALA A 127 15.27 2.44 26.03
CA ALA A 127 15.79 3.01 27.27
C ALA A 127 17.15 3.71 27.07
N LYS A 128 18.06 3.17 26.26
CA LYS A 128 19.32 3.85 25.86
C LYS A 128 19.03 5.14 25.10
N ALA A 129 18.10 5.13 24.14
CA ALA A 129 17.75 6.32 23.37
C ALA A 129 17.16 7.44 24.25
N HIS A 130 16.29 7.09 25.21
CA HIS A 130 15.81 8.00 26.27
C HIS A 130 16.96 8.51 27.15
N TYR A 131 17.86 7.63 27.60
CA TYR A 131 19.01 8.02 28.43
C TYR A 131 19.98 8.98 27.74
N SER A 132 20.31 8.75 26.47
CA SER A 132 21.09 9.72 25.67
C SER A 132 20.31 11.03 25.48
N ASN A 133 19.02 10.96 25.16
CA ASN A 133 18.20 12.17 24.97
C ASN A 133 18.10 13.03 26.24
N ASN A 134 18.05 12.43 27.43
CA ASN A 134 17.99 13.13 28.70
C ASN A 134 19.33 13.79 29.12
N GLN A 135 20.46 13.39 28.52
CA GLN A 135 21.76 14.04 28.71
C GLN A 135 21.95 15.31 27.88
N ILE A 136 21.01 15.61 26.98
CA ILE A 136 20.96 16.87 26.24
C ILE A 136 20.47 17.97 27.19
N SER A 137 21.16 19.11 27.25
CA SER A 137 20.71 20.26 28.04
C SER A 137 19.41 20.85 27.47
N ASP A 138 18.56 21.43 28.33
CA ASP A 138 17.29 22.06 27.91
C ASP A 138 17.48 23.26 26.95
N SER A 139 18.71 23.79 26.87
CA SER A 139 19.13 24.77 25.85
C SER A 139 19.12 24.22 24.42
N PHE A 140 19.05 22.89 24.23
CA PHE A 140 19.10 22.21 22.94
C PHE A 140 17.86 21.32 22.72
N HIS A 141 17.59 20.98 21.45
CA HIS A 141 16.39 20.26 21.07
C HIS A 141 16.41 18.76 21.46
N LYS A 142 15.47 18.36 22.31
CA LYS A 142 15.19 16.98 22.69
C LYS A 142 14.11 16.35 21.79
N CYS A 143 14.23 15.06 21.53
CA CYS A 143 13.32 14.30 20.66
C CYS A 143 12.23 13.55 21.46
N ASP A 144 11.73 14.17 22.53
CA ASP A 144 10.82 13.54 23.50
C ASP A 144 9.52 13.05 22.85
N VAL A 145 9.00 13.82 21.88
CA VAL A 145 7.79 13.48 21.12
C VAL A 145 7.97 12.22 20.27
N ASP A 146 9.12 12.07 19.61
CA ASP A 146 9.37 10.89 18.77
C ASP A 146 9.71 9.65 19.60
N LEU A 147 10.45 9.83 20.69
CA LEU A 147 10.68 8.76 21.67
C LEU A 147 9.38 8.29 22.32
N SER A 148 8.42 9.19 22.57
CA SER A 148 7.08 8.83 23.04
C SER A 148 6.30 7.98 22.01
N LYS A 149 6.38 8.32 20.71
CA LYS A 149 5.79 7.49 19.63
C LYS A 149 6.42 6.09 19.58
N TYR A 150 7.74 5.98 19.74
CA TYR A 150 8.42 4.68 19.79
C TYR A 150 8.04 3.87 21.05
N SER A 151 7.85 4.54 22.20
CA SER A 151 7.28 3.90 23.40
C SER A 151 5.86 3.37 23.17
N GLU A 152 5.01 4.13 22.46
CA GLU A 152 3.66 3.67 22.10
C GLU A 152 3.69 2.46 21.14
N LEU A 153 4.51 2.52 20.08
CA LEU A 153 4.71 1.41 19.15
C LEU A 153 5.21 0.15 19.86
N MET A 154 6.16 0.29 20.79
CA MET A 154 6.64 -0.82 21.62
C MET A 154 5.52 -1.47 22.43
N ASN A 155 4.67 -0.65 23.08
CA ASN A 155 3.50 -1.15 23.80
C ASN A 155 2.49 -1.86 22.88
N GLN A 156 2.25 -1.35 21.67
CA GLN A 156 1.35 -1.97 20.69
C GLN A 156 1.87 -3.35 20.25
N LEU A 157 3.17 -3.49 19.97
CA LEU A 157 3.79 -4.77 19.59
C LEU A 157 3.80 -5.77 20.75
N SER A 158 4.19 -5.36 21.95
CA SER A 158 4.15 -6.20 23.16
C SER A 158 2.73 -6.65 23.52
N ASN A 159 1.71 -5.84 23.21
CA ASN A 159 0.30 -6.23 23.37
C ASN A 159 -0.15 -7.25 22.31
N ARG A 160 0.20 -7.06 21.04
CA ARG A 160 -0.06 -8.05 19.97
C ARG A 160 0.60 -9.40 20.27
N TRP A 161 1.87 -9.39 20.66
CA TRP A 161 2.60 -10.59 21.10
C TRP A 161 1.87 -11.36 22.20
N ARG A 162 1.47 -10.65 23.27
CA ARG A 162 0.74 -11.23 24.40
C ARG A 162 -0.63 -11.79 23.98
N GLN A 163 -1.32 -11.12 23.04
CA GLN A 163 -2.60 -11.57 22.51
C GLN A 163 -2.45 -12.83 21.65
N ILE A 164 -1.40 -12.94 20.84
CA ILE A 164 -1.05 -14.17 20.10
C ILE A 164 -0.80 -15.31 21.09
N GLN A 165 0.03 -15.09 22.11
CA GLN A 165 0.34 -16.11 23.12
C GLN A 165 -0.92 -16.57 23.87
N LYS A 166 -1.78 -15.64 24.31
CA LYS A 166 -3.09 -15.94 24.92
C LYS A 166 -4.01 -16.74 23.99
N GLN A 167 -4.03 -16.43 22.70
CA GLN A 167 -4.84 -17.15 21.71
C GLN A 167 -4.32 -18.56 21.45
N ILE A 168 -3.00 -18.77 21.43
CA ILE A 168 -2.42 -20.10 21.36
C ILE A 168 -2.76 -20.92 22.62
N ASP A 169 -2.68 -20.31 23.81
CA ASP A 169 -3.01 -20.97 25.08
C ASP A 169 -4.47 -21.43 25.16
N ILE A 170 -5.42 -20.57 24.78
CA ILE A 170 -6.85 -20.91 24.68
C ILE A 170 -7.03 -22.08 23.70
N ARG A 171 -6.51 -21.94 22.47
CA ARG A 171 -6.67 -22.96 21.43
C ARG A 171 -6.04 -24.31 21.79
N LEU A 172 -4.90 -24.33 22.49
CA LEU A 172 -4.29 -25.57 22.97
C LEU A 172 -5.19 -26.29 23.99
N SER A 173 -5.77 -25.54 24.94
CA SER A 173 -6.71 -26.08 25.93
C SER A 173 -8.00 -26.60 25.29
N ASP A 174 -8.55 -25.88 24.31
CA ASP A 174 -9.79 -26.30 23.65
C ASP A 174 -9.60 -27.54 22.77
N LEU A 175 -8.48 -27.63 22.06
CA LEU A 175 -8.15 -28.80 21.24
C LEU A 175 -7.88 -30.04 22.09
N GLU A 176 -7.22 -29.90 23.24
CA GLU A 176 -7.01 -31.01 24.19
C GLU A 176 -8.35 -31.53 24.71
N LYS A 177 -9.23 -30.63 25.16
CA LYS A 177 -10.60 -30.95 25.58
C LYS A 177 -11.42 -31.58 24.46
N GLN A 178 -11.37 -31.03 23.25
CA GLN A 178 -12.09 -31.57 22.09
C GLN A 178 -11.59 -32.96 21.72
N LYS A 179 -10.27 -33.18 21.71
CA LYS A 179 -9.66 -34.50 21.44
C LYS A 179 -10.11 -35.54 22.46
N GLN A 180 -10.19 -35.19 23.75
CA GLN A 180 -10.75 -36.07 24.78
C GLN A 180 -12.22 -36.43 24.46
N GLN A 181 -13.07 -35.42 24.26
CA GLN A 181 -14.52 -35.63 23.99
C GLN A 181 -14.76 -36.44 22.71
N LEU A 182 -13.99 -36.19 21.66
CA LEU A 182 -14.04 -36.93 20.40
C LEU A 182 -13.62 -38.40 20.60
N THR A 183 -12.56 -38.64 21.38
CA THR A 183 -12.10 -40.00 21.72
C THR A 183 -13.17 -40.75 22.52
N GLU A 184 -13.77 -40.12 23.53
CA GLU A 184 -14.85 -40.69 24.34
C GLU A 184 -16.09 -41.00 23.50
N TYR A 185 -16.48 -40.09 22.59
CA TYR A 185 -17.56 -40.31 21.63
C TYR A 185 -17.25 -41.49 20.70
N GLN A 186 -16.10 -41.51 20.03
CA GLN A 186 -15.72 -42.56 19.08
C GLN A 186 -15.64 -43.93 19.74
N GLN A 187 -15.09 -44.02 20.95
CA GLN A 187 -15.09 -45.28 21.73
C GLN A 187 -16.51 -45.75 22.05
N GLY A 188 -17.38 -44.84 22.52
CA GLY A 188 -18.79 -45.15 22.78
C GLY A 188 -19.56 -45.57 21.52
N ARG A 189 -19.37 -44.85 20.41
CA ARG A 189 -19.95 -45.13 19.09
C ARG A 189 -19.57 -46.54 18.62
N ASN A 190 -18.27 -46.84 18.57
CA ASN A 190 -17.75 -48.12 18.11
C ASN A 190 -18.25 -49.30 18.96
N LEU A 191 -18.30 -49.15 20.30
CA LEU A 191 -18.82 -50.19 21.20
C LEU A 191 -20.33 -50.40 21.04
N MET A 192 -21.09 -49.34 20.75
CA MET A 192 -22.54 -49.42 20.51
C MET A 192 -22.83 -50.03 19.14
N GLU A 193 -22.12 -49.61 18.10
CA GLU A 193 -22.19 -50.10 16.72
C GLU A 193 -21.91 -51.62 16.65
N GLN A 194 -20.81 -52.08 17.27
CA GLN A 194 -20.50 -53.51 17.39
C GLN A 194 -21.57 -54.29 18.15
N TRP A 195 -22.17 -53.72 19.20
CA TRP A 195 -23.26 -54.37 19.93
C TRP A 195 -24.55 -54.42 19.08
N ILE A 196 -24.89 -53.37 18.32
CA ILE A 196 -26.02 -53.37 17.38
C ILE A 196 -25.83 -54.48 16.34
N ASP A 197 -24.67 -54.58 15.72
CA ASP A 197 -24.38 -55.59 14.70
C ASP A 197 -24.44 -57.03 15.23
N ASN A 198 -23.85 -57.28 16.40
CA ASN A 198 -23.90 -58.60 17.02
C ASN A 198 -25.33 -58.97 17.45
N THR A 199 -26.11 -57.99 17.91
CA THR A 199 -27.52 -58.19 18.30
C THR A 199 -28.40 -58.38 17.07
N ARG A 200 -28.14 -57.66 15.97
CA ARG A 200 -28.77 -57.85 14.65
C ARG A 200 -28.50 -59.27 14.13
N LYS A 201 -27.26 -59.76 14.20
CA LYS A 201 -26.92 -61.15 13.83
C LYS A 201 -27.67 -62.19 14.69
N ARG A 202 -27.71 -62.03 16.02
CA ARG A 202 -28.52 -62.87 16.92
C ARG A 202 -30.01 -62.84 16.54
N GLN A 203 -30.53 -61.66 16.21
CA GLN A 203 -31.92 -61.45 15.82
C GLN A 203 -32.27 -62.16 14.49
N GLU A 204 -31.34 -62.21 13.52
CA GLU A 204 -31.53 -62.99 12.29
C GLU A 204 -31.45 -64.50 12.55
N THR A 205 -30.50 -64.97 13.36
CA THR A 205 -30.39 -66.40 13.71
C THR A 205 -31.68 -66.93 14.34
N LEU A 206 -32.31 -66.14 15.23
CA LEU A 206 -33.62 -66.46 15.83
C LEU A 206 -34.79 -66.42 14.83
N LYS A 207 -34.65 -65.76 13.68
CA LYS A 207 -35.65 -65.72 12.59
C LYS A 207 -35.50 -66.85 11.60
N THR A 208 -34.28 -67.34 11.39
CA THR A 208 -33.98 -68.46 10.49
C THR A 208 -34.12 -69.84 11.15
N ALA A 209 -34.34 -69.90 12.46
CA ALA A 209 -34.53 -71.15 13.18
C ALA A 209 -35.91 -71.76 12.86
N ASN A 210 -35.94 -73.07 12.56
CA ASN A 210 -37.17 -73.80 12.26
C ASN A 210 -37.97 -74.08 13.53
N ILE A 211 -39.24 -73.71 13.54
CA ILE A 211 -40.17 -73.95 14.65
C ILE A 211 -41.02 -75.17 14.33
N THR A 212 -40.70 -76.31 14.94
CA THR A 212 -41.33 -77.61 14.64
C THR A 212 -42.49 -77.97 15.56
N ASP A 213 -42.50 -77.45 16.78
CA ASP A 213 -43.39 -77.92 17.85
C ASP A 213 -43.63 -76.82 18.91
N ARG A 214 -44.52 -77.10 19.86
CA ARG A 214 -44.90 -76.12 20.90
C ARG A 214 -43.76 -75.80 21.87
N GLN A 215 -42.89 -76.76 22.18
CA GLN A 215 -41.79 -76.53 23.12
C GLN A 215 -40.74 -75.62 22.47
N THR A 216 -40.29 -75.94 21.25
CA THR A 216 -39.37 -75.08 20.49
C THR A 216 -39.92 -73.67 20.25
N LEU A 217 -41.23 -73.51 19.97
CA LEU A 217 -41.86 -72.18 19.90
C LEU A 217 -41.80 -71.43 21.24
N THR A 218 -42.08 -72.11 22.36
CA THR A 218 -42.05 -71.50 23.70
C THR A 218 -40.63 -71.05 24.05
N ASP A 219 -39.63 -71.85 23.71
CA ASP A 219 -38.22 -71.52 23.93
C ASP A 219 -37.77 -70.36 23.05
N HIS A 220 -38.20 -70.29 21.77
CA HIS A 220 -37.96 -69.13 20.91
C HIS A 220 -38.66 -67.85 21.40
N ILE A 221 -39.90 -67.92 21.90
CA ILE A 221 -40.59 -66.78 22.54
C ILE A 221 -39.77 -66.28 23.73
N ASN A 222 -39.28 -67.17 24.59
CA ASN A 222 -38.48 -66.81 25.77
C ASN A 222 -37.12 -66.20 25.38
N GLN A 223 -36.42 -66.77 24.39
CA GLN A 223 -35.16 -66.21 23.86
C GLN A 223 -35.37 -64.83 23.23
N GLN A 224 -36.43 -64.65 22.43
CA GLN A 224 -36.77 -63.36 21.82
C GLN A 224 -37.18 -62.32 22.87
N LYS A 225 -37.92 -62.73 23.91
CA LYS A 225 -38.27 -61.85 25.05
C LYS A 225 -37.03 -61.36 25.79
N ALA A 226 -36.07 -62.25 26.05
CA ALA A 226 -34.80 -61.91 26.67
C ALA A 226 -34.00 -60.92 25.80
N LEU A 227 -33.88 -61.19 24.50
CA LEU A 227 -33.20 -60.31 23.54
C LEU A 227 -33.88 -58.93 23.44
N HIS A 228 -35.21 -58.88 23.40
CA HIS A 228 -35.96 -57.62 23.36
C HIS A 228 -35.75 -56.79 24.63
N ASN A 229 -35.71 -57.43 25.80
CA ASN A 229 -35.41 -56.76 27.06
C ASN A 229 -33.94 -56.28 27.14
N GLU A 230 -32.98 -57.04 26.59
CA GLU A 230 -31.58 -56.64 26.44
C GLU A 230 -31.46 -55.39 25.56
N ILE A 231 -32.18 -55.35 24.43
CA ILE A 231 -32.19 -54.17 23.55
C ILE A 231 -32.80 -52.97 24.29
N LYS A 232 -33.95 -53.15 24.95
CA LYS A 232 -34.63 -52.08 25.67
C LYS A 232 -33.80 -51.48 26.81
N SER A 233 -33.06 -52.29 27.57
CA SER A 233 -32.17 -51.81 28.64
C SER A 233 -30.87 -51.19 28.12
N ARG A 234 -30.53 -51.36 26.84
CA ARG A 234 -29.39 -50.69 26.21
C ARG A 234 -29.63 -49.21 25.94
N LYS A 235 -30.89 -48.73 25.99
CA LYS A 235 -31.26 -47.34 25.68
C LYS A 235 -30.38 -46.32 26.39
N ASP A 236 -30.18 -46.45 27.70
CA ASP A 236 -29.44 -45.46 28.49
C ASP A 236 -28.00 -45.26 27.98
N ARG A 237 -27.36 -46.34 27.48
CA ARG A 237 -26.03 -46.26 26.87
C ARG A 237 -26.03 -45.59 25.50
N LEU A 238 -27.11 -45.73 24.73
CA LEU A 238 -27.27 -44.95 23.49
C LEU A 238 -27.44 -43.47 23.83
N ASP A 239 -28.30 -43.14 24.79
CA ASP A 239 -28.55 -41.77 25.21
C ASP A 239 -27.26 -41.10 25.74
N ASP A 240 -26.38 -41.84 26.45
CA ASP A 240 -25.03 -41.40 26.82
C ASP A 240 -24.13 -41.13 25.58
N VAL A 241 -24.10 -42.01 24.58
CA VAL A 241 -23.32 -41.81 23.35
C VAL A 241 -23.82 -40.61 22.55
N LEU A 242 -25.14 -40.40 22.48
CA LEU A 242 -25.76 -39.23 21.84
C LEU A 242 -25.44 -37.93 22.58
N ARG A 243 -25.45 -37.94 23.93
CA ARG A 243 -25.02 -36.79 24.74
C ARG A 243 -23.54 -36.47 24.53
N ASN A 244 -22.68 -37.49 24.43
CA ASN A 244 -21.25 -37.30 24.14
C ASN A 244 -21.04 -36.72 22.73
N ALA A 245 -21.82 -37.17 21.74
CA ALA A 245 -21.80 -36.63 20.38
C ALA A 245 -22.19 -35.15 20.34
N ASP A 246 -23.27 -34.75 21.02
CA ASP A 246 -23.69 -33.34 21.05
C ASP A 246 -22.73 -32.45 21.86
N THR A 247 -22.14 -32.99 22.92
CA THR A 247 -21.08 -32.30 23.68
C THR A 247 -19.86 -32.04 22.80
N CYS A 248 -19.40 -33.04 22.04
CA CYS A 248 -18.31 -32.93 21.08
C CYS A 248 -18.64 -31.94 19.95
N ALA A 249 -19.81 -32.07 19.31
CA ALA A 249 -20.28 -31.18 18.25
C ALA A 249 -20.45 -29.73 18.72
N THR A 250 -20.84 -29.51 19.98
CA THR A 250 -20.91 -28.18 20.59
C THR A 250 -19.52 -27.61 20.85
N SER A 251 -18.56 -28.42 21.34
CA SER A 251 -17.18 -27.96 21.54
C SER A 251 -16.49 -27.61 20.21
N ILE A 252 -16.68 -28.42 19.15
CA ILE A 252 -16.21 -28.10 17.79
C ILE A 252 -16.80 -26.75 17.33
N LYS A 253 -18.11 -26.56 17.46
CA LYS A 253 -18.79 -25.35 17.00
C LYS A 253 -18.38 -24.09 17.78
N ASN A 254 -18.09 -24.22 19.08
CA ASN A 254 -17.55 -23.12 19.87
C ASN A 254 -16.14 -22.75 19.39
N TYR A 255 -15.27 -23.73 19.15
CA TYR A 255 -13.94 -23.50 18.59
C TYR A 255 -13.99 -22.82 17.21
N GLU A 256 -14.86 -23.29 16.30
CA GLU A 256 -15.13 -22.64 15.00
C GLU A 256 -15.58 -21.18 15.15
N LEU A 257 -16.46 -20.88 16.13
CA LEU A 257 -16.92 -19.52 16.41
C LEU A 257 -15.77 -18.62 16.91
N GLU A 258 -14.89 -19.14 17.75
CA GLU A 258 -13.71 -18.40 18.24
C GLU A 258 -12.68 -18.17 17.14
N LEU A 259 -12.39 -19.18 16.30
CA LEU A 259 -11.56 -19.03 15.09
C LEU A 259 -12.11 -17.93 14.17
N ALA A 260 -13.42 -17.95 13.89
CA ALA A 260 -14.08 -16.96 13.04
C ALA A 260 -14.05 -15.56 13.66
N SER A 261 -14.27 -15.45 14.97
CA SER A 261 -14.26 -14.17 15.70
C SER A 261 -12.86 -13.54 15.72
N TYR A 262 -11.83 -14.34 16.01
CA TYR A 262 -10.43 -13.89 15.97
C TYR A 262 -10.03 -13.46 14.55
N SER A 263 -10.32 -14.30 13.55
CA SER A 263 -9.94 -14.03 12.15
C SER A 263 -10.70 -12.84 11.56
N SER A 264 -11.95 -12.60 11.95
CA SER A 264 -12.70 -11.41 11.53
C SER A 264 -12.16 -10.12 12.16
N GLY A 265 -11.80 -10.16 13.44
CA GLY A 265 -11.18 -9.01 14.12
C GLY A 265 -9.81 -8.68 13.53
N LEU A 266 -8.98 -9.70 13.35
CA LEU A 266 -7.61 -9.55 12.85
C LEU A 266 -7.57 -9.21 11.35
N GLY A 267 -8.44 -9.78 10.53
CA GLY A 267 -8.58 -9.43 9.11
C GLY A 267 -9.01 -7.98 8.89
N THR A 268 -9.85 -7.43 9.79
CA THR A 268 -10.22 -6.00 9.80
C THR A 268 -9.03 -5.10 10.14
N LEU A 269 -8.15 -5.54 11.05
CA LEU A 269 -6.95 -4.79 11.45
C LEU A 269 -5.81 -4.86 10.43
N LEU A 270 -5.63 -6.02 9.78
CA LEU A 270 -4.53 -6.27 8.85
C LEU A 270 -4.87 -5.95 7.38
N ASN A 271 -6.14 -5.65 7.05
CA ASN A 271 -6.66 -5.52 5.68
C ASN A 271 -6.38 -6.75 4.78
N VAL A 272 -6.24 -7.94 5.39
CA VAL A 272 -6.02 -9.21 4.67
C VAL A 272 -7.37 -9.88 4.40
N PRO A 273 -7.74 -10.19 3.15
CA PRO A 273 -8.99 -10.86 2.85
C PRO A 273 -8.97 -12.32 3.33
N VAL A 274 -9.78 -12.62 4.35
CA VAL A 274 -9.97 -13.97 4.89
C VAL A 274 -10.70 -14.86 3.87
N LYS A 275 -10.00 -15.85 3.32
CA LYS A 275 -10.53 -16.77 2.28
C LYS A 275 -11.36 -17.92 2.86
N ARG A 276 -12.62 -17.61 3.18
CA ARG A 276 -13.61 -18.59 3.64
C ARG A 276 -13.80 -19.73 2.63
N THR A 277 -13.25 -20.90 2.95
CA THR A 277 -13.26 -22.12 2.13
C THR A 277 -13.87 -23.29 2.93
N LEU A 278 -14.95 -23.00 3.66
CA LEU A 278 -15.63 -23.93 4.55
C LEU A 278 -16.66 -24.77 3.77
N LEU A 279 -16.23 -25.90 3.22
CA LEU A 279 -17.16 -26.95 2.76
C LEU A 279 -17.37 -27.97 3.89
N GLN A 280 -18.44 -27.74 4.66
CA GLN A 280 -18.96 -28.58 5.76
C GLN A 280 -18.16 -28.53 7.09
N SER A 281 -18.88 -28.37 8.20
CA SER A 281 -18.33 -28.37 9.56
C SER A 281 -18.26 -29.80 10.13
N PRO A 282 -17.17 -30.21 10.80
CA PRO A 282 -17.07 -31.53 11.46
C PRO A 282 -18.16 -31.76 12.53
N ALA A 283 -18.67 -30.69 13.18
CA ALA A 283 -19.79 -30.80 14.10
C ALA A 283 -21.07 -31.34 13.43
N SER A 284 -21.23 -31.14 12.12
CA SER A 284 -22.34 -31.73 11.35
C SER A 284 -22.11 -33.21 11.05
N SER A 285 -20.85 -33.62 10.84
CA SER A 285 -20.46 -35.02 10.61
C SER A 285 -20.73 -35.86 11.87
N VAL A 286 -20.23 -35.43 13.03
CA VAL A 286 -20.46 -36.08 14.33
C VAL A 286 -21.95 -36.25 14.66
N ARG A 287 -22.78 -35.20 14.43
CA ARG A 287 -24.24 -35.31 14.66
C ARG A 287 -24.93 -36.26 13.68
N ARG A 288 -24.48 -36.31 12.41
CA ARG A 288 -25.01 -37.24 11.41
C ARG A 288 -24.73 -38.68 11.80
N GLU A 289 -23.48 -39.03 12.13
CA GLU A 289 -23.10 -40.38 12.59
C GLU A 289 -23.90 -40.81 13.84
N ALA A 290 -24.08 -39.89 14.80
CA ALA A 290 -24.89 -40.14 15.98
C ALA A 290 -26.38 -40.41 15.65
N GLY A 291 -26.96 -39.67 14.71
CA GLY A 291 -28.32 -39.88 14.20
C GLY A 291 -28.48 -41.19 13.41
N GLU A 292 -27.47 -41.58 12.63
CA GLU A 292 -27.42 -42.89 11.96
C GLU A 292 -27.37 -44.02 12.99
N LEU A 293 -26.52 -43.93 14.01
CA LEU A 293 -26.44 -44.91 15.10
C LEU A 293 -27.78 -45.03 15.86
N GLN A 294 -28.44 -43.91 16.15
CA GLN A 294 -29.78 -43.88 16.76
C GLN A 294 -30.81 -44.58 15.87
N THR A 295 -30.78 -44.33 14.57
CA THR A 295 -31.69 -44.93 13.59
C THR A 295 -31.54 -46.46 13.57
N HIS A 296 -30.30 -46.96 13.46
CA HIS A 296 -30.03 -48.41 13.50
C HIS A 296 -30.47 -49.09 14.80
N TYR A 297 -30.39 -48.40 15.95
CA TYR A 297 -30.93 -48.90 17.21
C TYR A 297 -32.48 -48.96 17.22
N ILE A 298 -33.15 -47.90 16.73
CA ILE A 298 -34.62 -47.85 16.66
C ILE A 298 -35.15 -48.94 15.72
N GLU A 299 -34.50 -49.16 14.57
CA GLU A 299 -34.78 -50.27 13.66
C GLU A 299 -34.66 -51.63 14.35
N LEU A 300 -33.55 -51.87 15.06
CA LEU A 300 -33.32 -53.12 15.79
C LEU A 300 -34.38 -53.35 16.88
N LEU A 301 -34.71 -52.32 17.67
CA LEU A 301 -35.73 -52.38 18.72
C LEU A 301 -37.12 -52.68 18.14
N THR A 302 -37.49 -52.02 17.04
CA THR A 302 -38.77 -52.19 16.34
C THR A 302 -38.85 -53.60 15.74
N ARG A 303 -37.84 -54.00 14.96
CA ARG A 303 -37.74 -55.32 14.31
C ARG A 303 -37.67 -56.49 15.30
N SER A 304 -37.21 -56.24 16.52
CA SER A 304 -37.25 -57.15 17.66
C SER A 304 -38.64 -57.22 18.30
N SER A 305 -39.30 -56.07 18.51
CA SER A 305 -40.66 -55.99 19.05
C SER A 305 -41.68 -56.70 18.16
N ASP A 306 -41.62 -56.45 16.85
CA ASP A 306 -42.57 -57.02 15.90
C ASP A 306 -42.38 -58.53 15.72
N TYR A 307 -41.14 -59.02 15.78
CA TYR A 307 -40.90 -60.47 15.80
C TYR A 307 -41.37 -61.13 17.09
N TYR A 308 -41.24 -60.45 18.24
CA TYR A 308 -41.79 -60.94 19.51
C TYR A 308 -43.33 -61.04 19.47
N LYS A 309 -44.02 -60.04 18.91
CA LYS A 309 -45.48 -60.09 18.67
C LYS A 309 -45.85 -61.25 17.74
N PHE A 310 -45.16 -61.37 16.60
CA PHE A 310 -45.37 -62.45 15.62
C PHE A 310 -45.26 -63.84 16.25
N LEU A 311 -44.22 -64.11 17.06
CA LEU A 311 -44.09 -65.40 17.76
C LEU A 311 -45.24 -65.64 18.75
N GLY A 312 -45.72 -64.59 19.43
CA GLY A 312 -46.88 -64.68 20.31
C GLY A 312 -48.18 -65.03 19.57
N ASP A 313 -48.40 -64.45 18.38
CA ASP A 313 -49.57 -64.75 17.55
C ASP A 313 -49.48 -66.11 16.87
N LEU A 314 -48.27 -66.54 16.47
CA LEU A 314 -47.99 -67.90 16.02
C LEU A 314 -48.33 -68.92 17.13
N GLY A 315 -48.03 -68.60 18.39
CA GLY A 315 -48.38 -69.41 19.55
C GLY A 315 -49.89 -69.61 19.70
N LYS A 316 -50.67 -68.53 19.59
CA LYS A 316 -52.15 -68.58 19.61
C LYS A 316 -52.67 -69.44 18.46
N ASN A 317 -52.15 -69.26 17.24
CA ASN A 317 -52.57 -70.02 16.07
C ASN A 317 -52.32 -71.53 16.23
N ILE A 318 -51.19 -71.95 16.81
CA ILE A 318 -50.92 -73.36 17.10
C ILE A 318 -51.89 -73.91 18.16
N ASP A 319 -52.22 -73.15 19.19
CA ASP A 319 -53.19 -73.57 20.21
C ASP A 319 -54.63 -73.64 19.66
N GLU A 320 -55.03 -72.71 18.80
CA GLU A 320 -56.30 -72.78 18.06
C GLU A 320 -56.36 -74.01 17.14
N LEU A 321 -55.28 -74.30 16.40
CA LEU A 321 -55.22 -75.50 15.55
C LEU A 321 -55.33 -76.78 16.37
N LYS A 322 -54.66 -76.85 17.53
CA LYS A 322 -54.81 -77.99 18.46
C LYS A 322 -56.25 -78.14 18.97
N LEU A 323 -56.91 -77.03 19.33
CA LEU A 323 -58.30 -77.05 19.78
C LEU A 323 -59.27 -77.45 18.66
N ARG A 324 -58.99 -77.06 17.41
CA ARG A 324 -59.76 -77.51 16.23
C ARG A 324 -59.54 -79.00 15.96
N ASN A 325 -58.32 -79.50 16.08
CA ASN A 325 -58.00 -80.92 15.88
C ASN A 325 -58.66 -81.80 16.96
N THR A 326 -58.57 -81.45 18.25
CA THR A 326 -59.28 -82.22 19.30
C THR A 326 -60.80 -82.14 19.17
N ARG A 327 -61.32 -81.03 18.61
CA ARG A 327 -62.75 -80.95 18.25
C ARG A 327 -63.12 -81.85 17.07
N ILE A 328 -62.23 -82.01 16.08
CA ILE A 328 -62.40 -82.96 14.97
C ILE A 328 -62.37 -84.39 15.50
N GLU A 329 -61.37 -84.77 16.28
CA GLU A 329 -61.24 -86.10 16.90
C GLU A 329 -62.50 -86.47 17.72
N LEU A 330 -63.03 -85.53 18.52
CA LEU A 330 -64.27 -85.73 19.27
C LEU A 330 -65.51 -85.90 18.36
N LEU A 331 -65.57 -85.19 17.23
CA LEU A 331 -66.64 -85.33 16.25
C LEU A 331 -66.53 -86.65 15.48
N GLU A 332 -65.31 -87.09 15.14
CA GLU A 332 -65.05 -88.40 14.53
C GLU A 332 -65.42 -89.55 15.49
N GLU A 333 -65.12 -89.42 16.78
CA GLU A 333 -65.54 -90.40 17.79
C GLU A 333 -67.07 -90.41 17.96
N GLN A 334 -67.73 -89.25 17.94
CA GLN A 334 -69.20 -89.16 17.95
C GLN A 334 -69.82 -89.80 16.70
N LEU A 335 -69.26 -89.55 15.52
CA LEU A 335 -69.69 -90.18 14.27
C LEU A 335 -69.52 -91.71 14.32
N LYS A 336 -68.41 -92.19 14.89
CA LYS A 336 -68.16 -93.63 15.07
C LYS A 336 -69.17 -94.26 16.03
N ARG A 337 -69.44 -93.64 17.19
CA ARG A 337 -70.47 -94.12 18.13
C ARG A 337 -71.85 -94.16 17.48
N LEU A 338 -72.20 -93.13 16.70
CA LEU A 338 -73.46 -93.11 15.94
C LEU A 338 -73.51 -94.20 14.86
N GLN A 339 -72.40 -94.53 14.19
CA GLN A 339 -72.30 -95.65 13.25
C GLN A 339 -72.49 -97.01 13.95
N ASP A 340 -71.82 -97.21 15.09
CA ASP A 340 -71.95 -98.42 15.91
C ASP A 340 -73.39 -98.60 16.42
N ASP A 341 -74.04 -97.53 16.88
CA ASP A 341 -75.46 -97.53 17.26
C ASP A 341 -76.39 -97.85 16.06
N LEU A 342 -76.09 -97.32 14.87
CA LEU A 342 -76.87 -97.58 13.65
C LEU A 342 -76.74 -99.05 13.21
N GLU A 343 -75.54 -99.63 13.29
CA GLU A 343 -75.32 -101.05 12.99
C GLU A 343 -75.95 -101.96 14.06
N ASN A 344 -75.92 -101.58 15.35
CA ASN A 344 -76.65 -102.27 16.41
C ASN A 344 -78.17 -102.26 16.17
N GLN A 345 -78.75 -101.11 15.79
CA GLN A 345 -80.17 -101.03 15.43
C GLN A 345 -80.50 -101.83 14.17
N LYS A 346 -79.59 -101.88 13.18
CA LYS A 346 -79.71 -102.70 11.97
C LYS A 346 -79.68 -104.20 12.27
N GLN A 347 -78.78 -104.67 13.14
CA GLN A 347 -78.78 -106.05 13.65
C GLN A 347 -80.05 -106.37 14.45
N LYS A 348 -80.55 -105.41 15.24
CA LYS A 348 -81.80 -105.55 16.00
C LYS A 348 -83.02 -105.62 15.09
N ASN A 349 -83.09 -104.79 14.04
CA ASN A 349 -84.11 -104.90 13.00
C ASN A 349 -84.02 -106.24 12.26
N GLY A 350 -82.81 -106.70 11.89
CA GLY A 350 -82.62 -108.01 11.25
C GLY A 350 -83.06 -109.19 12.13
N SER A 351 -82.82 -109.15 13.44
CA SER A 351 -83.32 -110.19 14.36
C SER A 351 -84.82 -110.09 14.61
N LEU A 352 -85.41 -108.89 14.63
CA LEU A 352 -86.87 -108.69 14.64
C LEU A 352 -87.52 -109.16 13.34
N GLU A 353 -86.93 -108.89 12.18
CA GLU A 353 -87.39 -109.40 10.87
C GLU A 353 -87.30 -110.93 10.81
N GLY A 354 -86.22 -111.52 11.34
CA GLY A 354 -86.06 -112.97 11.49
C GLY A 354 -87.12 -113.58 12.41
N ALA A 355 -87.41 -112.95 13.56
CA ALA A 355 -88.51 -113.37 14.44
C ALA A 355 -89.87 -113.24 13.74
N LEU A 356 -90.10 -112.18 12.96
CA LEU A 356 -91.34 -111.96 12.21
C LEU A 356 -91.48 -112.98 11.05
N ALA A 357 -90.37 -113.41 10.44
CA ALA A 357 -90.34 -114.52 9.48
C ALA A 357 -90.66 -115.86 10.16
N ASN A 358 -90.09 -116.14 11.33
CA ASN A 358 -90.40 -117.34 12.12
C ASN A 358 -91.88 -117.35 12.54
N TYR A 359 -92.42 -116.26 13.06
CA TYR A 359 -93.85 -116.16 13.39
C TYR A 359 -94.75 -116.32 12.16
N LYS A 360 -94.35 -115.85 10.98
CA LYS A 360 -95.06 -116.15 9.72
C LYS A 360 -94.99 -117.64 9.36
N MET A 361 -93.87 -118.31 9.63
CA MET A 361 -93.71 -119.74 9.40
C MET A 361 -94.55 -120.58 10.38
N GLU A 362 -94.52 -120.27 11.67
CA GLU A 362 -95.35 -120.90 12.71
C GLU A 362 -96.86 -120.70 12.41
N LEU A 363 -97.26 -119.49 11.99
CA LEU A 363 -98.62 -119.21 11.54
C LEU A 363 -99.00 -120.06 10.31
N SER A 364 -98.05 -120.34 9.41
CA SER A 364 -98.29 -121.22 8.25
C SER A 364 -98.35 -122.70 8.63
N GLN A 365 -97.58 -123.14 9.63
CA GLN A 365 -97.62 -124.51 10.17
C GLN A 365 -98.93 -124.77 10.89
N ALA A 366 -99.34 -123.89 11.81
CA ALA A 366 -100.64 -123.97 12.49
C ALA A 366 -101.82 -123.95 11.50
N LYS A 367 -101.68 -123.23 10.38
CA LYS A 367 -102.70 -123.18 9.30
C LYS A 367 -102.74 -124.45 8.45
N ASN A 368 -101.62 -125.18 8.32
CA ASN A 368 -101.57 -126.47 7.64
C ASN A 368 -102.05 -127.63 8.54
N GLU A 369 -101.75 -127.59 9.84
CA GLU A 369 -102.23 -128.58 10.82
C GLU A 369 -103.76 -128.49 11.03
N LEU A 370 -104.34 -127.28 10.95
CA LEU A 370 -105.78 -127.06 11.07
C LEU A 370 -106.59 -127.67 9.90
N ILE A 371 -105.96 -128.01 8.77
CA ILE A 371 -106.63 -128.53 7.55
C ILE A 371 -106.60 -130.07 7.46
N SER A 372 -105.72 -130.76 8.19
CA SER A 372 -105.54 -132.23 8.06
C SER A 372 -106.31 -133.09 9.07
N VAL A 373 -106.94 -132.49 10.10
CA VAL A 373 -107.56 -133.23 11.23
C VAL A 373 -109.10 -133.10 11.26
N GLN A 374 -109.73 -132.50 10.26
CA GLN A 374 -111.17 -132.18 10.28
C GLN A 374 -112.10 -133.19 9.60
N GLU A 375 -111.80 -134.49 9.60
CA GLU A 375 -112.84 -135.49 9.25
C GLU A 375 -112.73 -136.84 9.97
N VAL A 376 -113.88 -137.34 10.44
CA VAL A 376 -114.16 -138.66 11.07
C VAL A 376 -113.82 -138.87 12.57
N LYS A 377 -114.70 -138.28 13.40
CA LYS A 377 -115.55 -138.94 14.45
C LYS A 377 -114.93 -139.67 15.67
N ARG A 378 -115.37 -139.17 16.86
CA ARG A 378 -116.24 -139.84 17.90
C ARG A 378 -115.90 -141.28 18.36
N THR A 379 -115.93 -141.67 19.64
CA THR A 379 -116.30 -141.01 20.93
C THR A 379 -115.92 -141.91 22.13
N THR A 380 -116.10 -141.40 23.37
CA THR A 380 -116.30 -142.10 24.67
C THR A 380 -115.04 -142.30 25.55
N VAL A 381 -115.06 -142.16 26.90
CA VAL A 381 -116.09 -141.68 27.86
C VAL A 381 -115.45 -141.35 29.22
N MET A 382 -115.96 -140.31 29.93
CA MET A 382 -116.00 -140.05 31.40
C MET A 382 -114.69 -140.19 32.26
N GLN A 383 -114.52 -139.44 33.36
CA GLN A 383 -115.52 -138.78 34.21
C GLN A 383 -115.02 -137.47 34.83
N VAL A 384 -115.96 -136.58 35.13
CA VAL A 384 -115.76 -135.28 35.80
C VAL A 384 -116.61 -135.26 37.09
N ASN A 385 -116.26 -134.33 37.99
CA ASN A 385 -117.06 -133.70 39.08
C ASN A 385 -116.44 -133.95 40.48
N ALA A 386 -116.17 -132.93 41.32
CA ALA A 386 -117.04 -131.85 41.83
C ALA A 386 -118.12 -132.41 42.78
N ALA A 387 -118.44 -131.84 43.94
CA ALA A 387 -118.01 -130.57 44.58
C ALA A 387 -118.24 -130.63 46.11
N LYS A 388 -117.83 -129.57 46.86
CA LYS A 388 -118.42 -129.05 48.14
C LYS A 388 -118.51 -130.02 49.36
N GLU A 389 -118.36 -129.60 50.63
CA GLU A 389 -118.05 -128.32 51.30
C GLU A 389 -117.44 -128.67 52.70
N SER A 390 -116.92 -127.79 53.58
CA SER A 390 -117.12 -126.34 53.74
C SER A 390 -115.95 -125.59 54.43
N LEU A 391 -115.79 -125.75 55.74
CA LEU A 391 -115.00 -124.91 56.66
C LEU A 391 -113.85 -125.69 57.31
N ASP A 392 -112.61 -125.19 57.18
CA ASP A 392 -111.70 -124.99 58.32
C ASP A 392 -110.57 -124.03 57.90
N SER A 393 -110.87 -122.73 58.03
CA SER A 393 -110.01 -121.64 57.52
C SER A 393 -109.99 -120.46 58.47
N THR A 394 -109.27 -120.57 59.60
CA THR A 394 -108.83 -119.41 60.42
C THR A 394 -107.61 -119.74 61.29
N GLN A 395 -106.46 -120.10 60.70
CA GLN A 395 -105.17 -119.95 61.42
C GLN A 395 -103.95 -119.76 60.51
N GLY A 396 -103.86 -120.47 59.37
CA GLY A 396 -102.71 -120.37 58.46
C GLY A 396 -102.65 -119.11 57.57
N GLN A 397 -103.80 -118.53 57.21
CA GLN A 397 -103.86 -117.42 56.24
C GLN A 397 -103.33 -116.08 56.78
N MET A 398 -103.27 -115.88 58.11
CA MET A 398 -102.73 -114.64 58.68
C MET A 398 -101.20 -114.55 58.62
N GLN A 399 -100.47 -115.67 58.68
CA GLN A 399 -99.00 -115.63 58.69
C GLN A 399 -98.42 -115.22 57.33
N LEU A 400 -98.89 -115.83 56.24
CA LEU A 400 -98.43 -115.50 54.88
C LEU A 400 -98.78 -114.07 54.47
N LEU A 401 -100.00 -113.59 54.80
CA LEU A 401 -100.37 -112.18 54.58
C LEU A 401 -99.55 -111.20 55.43
N THR A 402 -99.09 -111.60 56.63
CA THR A 402 -98.20 -110.78 57.46
C THR A 402 -96.79 -110.70 56.88
N GLU A 403 -96.27 -111.80 56.33
CA GLU A 403 -94.95 -111.82 55.67
C GLU A 403 -94.95 -111.03 54.34
N GLU A 404 -96.01 -111.15 53.53
CA GLU A 404 -96.14 -110.33 52.30
C GLU A 404 -96.32 -108.84 52.61
N LEU A 405 -97.13 -108.47 53.62
CA LEU A 405 -97.23 -107.09 54.10
C LEU A 405 -95.89 -106.57 54.62
N SER A 406 -95.10 -107.40 55.30
CA SER A 406 -93.76 -107.05 55.77
C SER A 406 -92.80 -106.78 54.61
N ARG A 407 -92.84 -107.62 53.56
CA ARG A 407 -92.01 -107.45 52.35
C ARG A 407 -92.38 -106.19 51.57
N ILE A 408 -93.68 -105.95 51.36
CA ILE A 408 -94.18 -104.75 50.66
C ILE A 408 -93.86 -103.48 51.47
N LYS A 409 -94.00 -103.53 52.81
CA LYS A 409 -93.65 -102.40 53.68
C LYS A 409 -92.15 -102.09 53.63
N TYR A 410 -91.27 -103.10 53.63
CA TYR A 410 -89.84 -102.89 53.45
C TYR A 410 -89.50 -102.27 52.08
N GLN A 411 -90.07 -102.78 50.99
CA GLN A 411 -89.87 -102.21 49.65
C GLN A 411 -90.40 -100.77 49.54
N LEU A 412 -91.50 -100.44 50.23
CA LEU A 412 -92.04 -99.08 50.29
C LEU A 412 -91.12 -98.12 51.07
N GLU A 413 -90.54 -98.55 52.20
CA GLU A 413 -89.56 -97.75 52.95
C GLU A 413 -88.24 -97.57 52.17
N GLU A 414 -87.77 -98.61 51.46
CA GLU A 414 -86.62 -98.55 50.55
C GLU A 414 -86.83 -97.49 49.45
N GLU A 415 -87.99 -97.48 48.79
CA GLU A 415 -88.33 -96.48 47.76
C GLU A 415 -88.61 -95.07 48.33
N LYS A 416 -89.13 -94.94 49.56
CA LYS A 416 -89.14 -93.65 50.27
C LYS A 416 -87.72 -93.14 50.47
N ARG A 417 -86.79 -94.00 50.92
CA ARG A 417 -85.39 -93.62 51.17
C ARG A 417 -84.68 -93.18 49.88
N LYS A 418 -84.92 -93.86 48.76
CA LYS A 418 -84.39 -93.46 47.44
C LYS A 418 -84.98 -92.14 46.95
N ARG A 419 -86.29 -91.90 47.13
CA ARG A 419 -86.94 -90.62 46.79
C ARG A 419 -86.33 -89.46 47.60
N MET A 420 -86.20 -89.61 48.91
CA MET A 420 -85.57 -88.60 49.77
C MET A 420 -84.15 -88.26 49.30
N LEU A 421 -83.33 -89.26 48.97
CA LEU A 421 -81.97 -89.05 48.45
C LEU A 421 -81.93 -88.39 47.06
N ALA A 422 -82.95 -88.61 46.23
CA ALA A 422 -83.07 -87.94 44.93
C ALA A 422 -83.50 -86.47 45.10
N GLU A 423 -84.43 -86.19 46.02
CA GLU A 423 -84.87 -84.84 46.37
C GLU A 423 -83.73 -84.02 47.04
N GLU A 424 -82.94 -84.64 47.91
CA GLU A 424 -81.76 -84.04 48.54
C GLU A 424 -80.67 -83.68 47.51
N ARG A 425 -80.44 -84.56 46.52
CA ARG A 425 -79.52 -84.27 45.39
C ARG A 425 -80.04 -83.17 44.48
N PHE A 426 -81.33 -83.17 44.16
CA PHE A 426 -81.94 -82.15 43.32
C PHE A 426 -81.89 -80.76 43.99
N THR A 427 -82.21 -80.70 45.28
CA THR A 427 -82.11 -79.45 46.06
C THR A 427 -80.66 -78.97 46.22
N THR A 428 -79.70 -79.89 46.39
CA THR A 428 -78.26 -79.53 46.41
C THR A 428 -77.83 -78.94 45.07
N HIS A 429 -78.11 -79.61 43.94
CA HIS A 429 -77.75 -79.08 42.61
C HIS A 429 -78.47 -77.75 42.28
N GLN A 430 -79.72 -77.57 42.72
CA GLN A 430 -80.41 -76.29 42.59
C GLN A 430 -79.65 -75.17 43.35
N GLN A 431 -79.23 -75.43 44.59
CA GLN A 431 -78.45 -74.46 45.37
C GLN A 431 -77.06 -74.17 44.76
N GLU A 432 -76.40 -75.17 44.18
CA GLU A 432 -75.13 -75.01 43.44
C GLU A 432 -75.33 -74.15 42.17
N CYS A 433 -76.40 -74.37 41.40
CA CYS A 433 -76.74 -73.53 40.25
C CYS A 433 -77.08 -72.09 40.68
N ASP A 434 -77.84 -71.91 41.76
CA ASP A 434 -78.24 -70.59 42.27
C ASP A 434 -77.05 -69.81 42.87
N THR A 435 -76.07 -70.49 43.47
CA THR A 435 -74.84 -69.86 43.97
C THR A 435 -73.87 -69.52 42.84
N SER A 436 -73.69 -70.42 41.86
CA SER A 436 -72.89 -70.15 40.66
C SER A 436 -73.42 -68.95 39.86
N THR A 437 -74.75 -68.87 39.69
CA THR A 437 -75.41 -67.75 38.99
C THR A 437 -75.21 -66.42 39.74
N ARG A 438 -75.26 -66.43 41.07
CA ARG A 438 -74.97 -65.25 41.90
C ARG A 438 -73.51 -64.80 41.81
N SER A 439 -72.54 -65.72 41.83
CA SER A 439 -71.12 -65.38 41.63
C SER A 439 -70.90 -64.70 40.28
N ARG A 440 -71.45 -65.29 39.21
CA ARG A 440 -71.33 -64.77 37.85
C ARG A 440 -71.97 -63.39 37.67
N MET A 441 -73.05 -63.09 38.41
CA MET A 441 -73.64 -61.74 38.43
C MET A 441 -72.71 -60.73 39.11
N GLN A 442 -72.12 -61.08 40.25
CA GLN A 442 -71.17 -60.21 40.96
C GLN A 442 -69.90 -59.94 40.15
N GLU A 443 -69.39 -60.94 39.43
CA GLU A 443 -68.28 -60.78 38.48
C GLU A 443 -68.65 -59.83 37.33
N LEU A 444 -69.86 -59.95 36.78
CA LEU A 444 -70.34 -59.07 35.71
C LEU A 444 -70.47 -57.60 36.19
N ASP A 445 -71.01 -57.39 37.40
CA ASP A 445 -71.13 -56.06 37.99
C ASP A 445 -69.75 -55.44 38.28
N ALA A 446 -68.79 -56.23 38.78
CA ALA A 446 -67.42 -55.78 38.97
C ALA A 446 -66.73 -55.39 37.65
N VAL A 447 -66.90 -56.18 36.59
CA VAL A 447 -66.38 -55.86 35.24
C VAL A 447 -67.05 -54.60 34.68
N ASN A 448 -68.35 -54.43 34.86
CA ASN A 448 -69.06 -53.21 34.45
C ASN A 448 -68.54 -51.97 35.21
N TRP A 449 -68.25 -52.09 36.51
CA TRP A 449 -67.70 -50.99 37.31
C TRP A 449 -66.27 -50.61 36.88
N ILE A 450 -65.42 -51.60 36.55
CA ILE A 450 -64.09 -51.37 35.97
C ILE A 450 -64.21 -50.68 34.61
N LYS A 451 -65.12 -51.15 33.73
CA LYS A 451 -65.37 -50.56 32.41
C LYS A 451 -65.73 -49.07 32.51
N ILE A 452 -66.68 -48.71 33.36
CA ILE A 452 -67.12 -47.31 33.55
C ILE A 452 -65.96 -46.41 34.00
N ASN A 453 -65.10 -46.89 34.90
CA ASN A 453 -63.94 -46.12 35.35
C ASN A 453 -62.87 -45.97 34.26
N LEU A 454 -62.65 -47.00 33.43
CA LEU A 454 -61.75 -46.90 32.28
C LEU A 454 -62.29 -45.93 31.23
N GLU A 455 -63.58 -45.98 30.91
CA GLU A 455 -64.24 -45.03 30.00
C GLU A 455 -64.14 -43.58 30.51
N LYS A 456 -64.31 -43.36 31.82
CA LYS A 456 -64.09 -42.05 32.44
C LYS A 456 -62.62 -41.60 32.33
N SER A 457 -61.67 -42.47 32.66
CA SER A 457 -60.24 -42.17 32.59
C SER A 457 -59.78 -41.86 31.16
N VAL A 458 -60.31 -42.57 30.16
CA VAL A 458 -60.08 -42.27 28.74
C VAL A 458 -60.58 -40.86 28.40
N LYS A 459 -61.83 -40.52 28.77
CA LYS A 459 -62.37 -39.17 28.56
C LYS A 459 -61.53 -38.10 29.25
N ASP A 460 -61.12 -38.30 30.50
CA ASP A 460 -60.27 -37.35 31.23
C ASP A 460 -58.93 -37.13 30.50
N LYS A 461 -58.37 -38.18 29.88
CA LYS A 461 -57.17 -38.07 29.03
C LYS A 461 -57.42 -37.41 27.66
N GLU A 462 -58.58 -37.62 27.05
CA GLU A 462 -58.96 -36.94 25.80
C GLU A 462 -59.07 -35.43 26.00
N HIS A 463 -59.71 -34.98 27.08
CA HIS A 463 -59.76 -33.55 27.44
C HIS A 463 -58.37 -32.96 27.73
N GLU A 464 -57.46 -33.73 28.32
CA GLU A 464 -56.08 -33.29 28.55
C GLU A 464 -55.29 -33.14 27.24
N ILE A 465 -55.41 -34.10 26.33
CA ILE A 465 -54.80 -34.03 24.99
C ILE A 465 -55.30 -32.80 24.24
N GLU A 466 -56.59 -32.47 24.31
CA GLU A 466 -57.15 -31.31 23.63
C GLU A 466 -56.69 -29.98 24.25
N ARG A 467 -56.54 -29.90 25.58
CA ARG A 467 -55.89 -28.74 26.22
C ARG A 467 -54.44 -28.56 25.76
N LEU A 468 -53.66 -29.64 25.70
CA LEU A 468 -52.27 -29.59 25.26
C LEU A 468 -52.14 -29.21 23.78
N ARG A 469 -53.08 -29.65 22.91
CA ARG A 469 -53.16 -29.22 21.51
C ARG A 469 -53.40 -27.71 21.38
N MET A 470 -54.38 -27.17 22.11
CA MET A 470 -54.65 -25.72 22.09
C MET A 470 -53.46 -24.90 22.60
N GLN A 471 -52.74 -25.39 23.62
CA GLN A 471 -51.51 -24.75 24.10
C GLN A 471 -50.38 -24.79 23.07
N LEU A 472 -50.21 -25.93 22.38
CA LEU A 472 -49.22 -26.06 21.31
C LEU A 472 -49.51 -25.08 20.16
N GLU A 473 -50.75 -24.99 19.70
CA GLU A 473 -51.14 -24.09 18.60
C GLU A 473 -50.98 -22.60 18.97
N GLU A 474 -51.25 -22.24 20.23
CA GLU A 474 -51.00 -20.90 20.76
C GLU A 474 -49.50 -20.57 20.80
N GLU A 475 -48.64 -21.52 21.23
CA GLU A 475 -47.18 -21.36 21.17
C GLU A 475 -46.65 -21.32 19.73
N GLU A 476 -47.24 -22.05 18.79
CA GLU A 476 -46.89 -21.93 17.37
C GLU A 476 -47.24 -20.54 16.81
N ARG A 477 -48.40 -19.98 17.16
CA ARG A 477 -48.78 -18.60 16.78
C ARG A 477 -47.86 -17.56 17.44
N ARG A 478 -47.39 -17.78 18.67
CA ARG A 478 -46.36 -16.93 19.32
C ARG A 478 -45.02 -17.03 18.61
N ARG A 479 -44.56 -18.25 18.28
CA ARG A 479 -43.33 -18.50 17.52
C ARG A 479 -43.35 -17.77 16.18
N GLN A 480 -44.43 -17.91 15.41
CA GLN A 480 -44.61 -17.23 14.12
C GLN A 480 -44.56 -15.70 14.26
N LYS A 481 -45.16 -15.13 15.31
CA LYS A 481 -45.11 -13.68 15.56
C LYS A 481 -43.68 -13.20 15.83
N VAL A 482 -42.97 -13.89 16.72
CA VAL A 482 -41.56 -13.59 17.04
C VAL A 482 -40.67 -13.74 15.80
N GLU A 483 -40.89 -14.76 14.97
CA GLU A 483 -40.17 -14.98 13.72
C GLU A 483 -40.44 -13.88 12.67
N SER A 484 -41.68 -13.39 12.58
CA SER A 484 -42.04 -12.18 11.83
C SER A 484 -41.28 -10.95 12.32
N ASP A 485 -41.23 -10.74 13.63
CA ASP A 485 -40.62 -9.54 14.22
C ASP A 485 -39.08 -9.57 14.12
N ILE A 486 -38.45 -10.75 14.28
CA ILE A 486 -37.03 -10.98 13.94
C ILE A 486 -36.76 -10.68 12.46
N SER A 487 -37.66 -11.09 11.56
CA SER A 487 -37.53 -10.84 10.13
C SER A 487 -37.58 -9.33 9.81
N LYS A 488 -38.51 -8.58 10.43
CA LYS A 488 -38.57 -7.11 10.31
C LYS A 488 -37.29 -6.43 10.78
N VAL A 489 -36.80 -6.79 11.98
CA VAL A 489 -35.55 -6.25 12.54
C VAL A 489 -34.36 -6.58 11.63
N ARG A 490 -34.25 -7.81 11.13
CA ARG A 490 -33.21 -8.20 10.17
C ARG A 490 -33.27 -7.35 8.89
N THR A 491 -34.45 -7.12 8.34
CA THR A 491 -34.62 -6.28 7.14
C THR A 491 -34.22 -4.82 7.43
N GLN A 492 -34.64 -4.27 8.58
CA GLN A 492 -34.28 -2.91 8.99
C GLN A 492 -32.76 -2.74 9.16
N CYS A 493 -32.10 -3.62 9.93
CA CYS A 493 -30.64 -3.58 10.09
C CYS A 493 -29.91 -3.73 8.74
N THR A 494 -30.42 -4.56 7.83
CA THR A 494 -29.85 -4.69 6.47
C THR A 494 -29.98 -3.39 5.69
N GLN A 495 -31.09 -2.68 5.83
CA GLN A 495 -31.33 -1.39 5.18
C GLN A 495 -30.44 -0.28 5.77
N GLU A 496 -30.30 -0.22 7.10
CA GLU A 496 -29.40 0.72 7.80
C GLU A 496 -27.93 0.47 7.42
N ILE A 497 -27.48 -0.78 7.35
CA ILE A 497 -26.14 -1.15 6.87
C ILE A 497 -25.94 -0.71 5.41
N SER A 498 -26.95 -0.89 4.55
CA SER A 498 -26.88 -0.44 3.15
C SER A 498 -26.77 1.08 3.02
N GLN A 499 -27.53 1.82 3.85
CA GLN A 499 -27.46 3.28 3.91
C GLN A 499 -26.09 3.77 4.40
N LEU A 500 -25.57 3.21 5.50
CA LEU A 500 -24.23 3.52 6.02
C LEU A 500 -23.14 3.21 5.00
N LYS A 501 -23.25 2.08 4.29
CA LYS A 501 -22.32 1.76 3.20
C LYS A 501 -22.37 2.82 2.10
N GLN A 502 -23.58 3.23 1.68
CA GLN A 502 -23.74 4.25 0.65
C GLN A 502 -23.17 5.62 1.10
N THR A 503 -23.38 6.05 2.34
CA THR A 503 -22.82 7.31 2.84
C THR A 503 -21.29 7.26 2.86
N TYR A 504 -20.67 6.21 3.38
CA TYR A 504 -19.21 6.08 3.37
C TYR A 504 -18.63 5.97 1.95
N GLU A 505 -19.29 5.25 1.03
CA GLU A 505 -18.90 5.20 -0.38
C GLU A 505 -18.90 6.62 -1.01
N THR A 506 -19.92 7.45 -0.70
CA THR A 506 -19.97 8.85 -1.16
C THR A 506 -18.93 9.76 -0.50
N GLU A 507 -18.65 9.60 0.80
CA GLU A 507 -17.60 10.36 1.49
C GLU A 507 -16.20 10.01 0.93
N ILE A 508 -15.94 8.73 0.67
CA ILE A 508 -14.70 8.27 0.03
C ILE A 508 -14.57 8.84 -1.39
N GLN A 509 -15.64 8.85 -2.18
CA GLN A 509 -15.67 9.48 -3.51
C GLN A 509 -15.36 10.99 -3.44
N VAL A 510 -15.99 11.72 -2.52
CA VAL A 510 -15.75 13.16 -2.32
C VAL A 510 -14.31 13.42 -1.85
N SER A 511 -13.82 12.66 -0.88
CA SER A 511 -12.44 12.77 -0.37
C SER A 511 -11.41 12.48 -1.46
N LYS A 512 -11.59 11.39 -2.22
CA LYS A 512 -10.74 11.04 -3.38
C LYS A 512 -10.73 12.14 -4.45
N THR A 513 -11.90 12.71 -4.76
CA THR A 513 -12.03 13.81 -5.73
C THR A 513 -11.36 15.09 -5.21
N THR A 514 -11.43 15.35 -3.90
CA THR A 514 -10.79 16.51 -3.26
C THR A 514 -9.27 16.37 -3.27
N ILE A 515 -8.75 15.17 -2.92
CA ILE A 515 -7.31 14.86 -2.98
C ILE A 515 -6.80 15.01 -4.42
N LEU A 516 -7.53 14.52 -5.43
CA LEU A 516 -7.18 14.71 -6.84
C LEU A 516 -7.06 16.18 -7.24
N LYS A 517 -8.05 17.02 -6.87
CA LYS A 517 -8.01 18.46 -7.14
C LYS A 517 -6.84 19.16 -6.43
N VAL A 518 -6.58 18.81 -5.17
CA VAL A 518 -5.44 19.37 -4.40
C VAL A 518 -4.10 18.93 -4.99
N SER A 519 -4.00 17.71 -5.52
CA SER A 519 -2.80 17.24 -6.23
C SER A 519 -2.60 18.00 -7.54
N GLN A 520 -3.65 18.15 -8.36
CA GLN A 520 -3.59 18.94 -9.60
C GLN A 520 -3.17 20.39 -9.34
N GLN A 521 -3.76 21.05 -8.33
CA GLN A 521 -3.36 22.40 -7.94
C GLN A 521 -1.88 22.47 -7.53
N LYS A 522 -1.39 21.51 -6.73
CA LYS A 522 0.03 21.44 -6.36
C LYS A 522 0.96 21.24 -7.55
N ASP A 523 0.57 20.44 -8.53
CA ASP A 523 1.36 20.21 -9.75
C ASP A 523 1.37 21.45 -10.65
N GLU A 524 0.25 22.17 -10.76
CA GLU A 524 0.16 23.46 -11.45
C GLU A 524 1.01 24.53 -10.76
N ASP A 525 0.87 24.71 -9.44
CA ASP A 525 1.65 25.65 -8.63
C ASP A 525 3.17 25.34 -8.73
N ALA A 526 3.54 24.05 -8.67
CA ALA A 526 4.93 23.62 -8.85
C ALA A 526 5.44 23.89 -10.28
N SER A 527 4.59 23.77 -11.30
CA SER A 527 4.94 24.11 -12.68
C SER A 527 5.11 25.62 -12.87
N GLN A 528 4.28 26.44 -12.23
CA GLN A 528 4.41 27.91 -12.25
C GLN A 528 5.70 28.36 -11.55
N LEU A 529 6.02 27.79 -10.39
CA LEU A 529 7.26 28.05 -9.67
C LEU A 529 8.50 27.64 -10.48
N ARG A 530 8.49 26.47 -11.16
CA ARG A 530 9.57 26.06 -12.08
C ARG A 530 9.78 27.09 -13.18
N GLN A 531 8.72 27.48 -13.90
CA GLN A 531 8.85 28.54 -14.93
C GLN A 531 9.35 29.87 -14.37
N GLN A 532 9.01 30.22 -13.13
CA GLN A 532 9.50 31.45 -12.50
C GLN A 532 11.00 31.35 -12.17
N VAL A 533 11.47 30.19 -11.70
CA VAL A 533 12.90 29.91 -11.50
C VAL A 533 13.66 29.94 -12.83
N ASP A 534 13.12 29.32 -13.89
CA ASP A 534 13.75 29.29 -15.22
C ASP A 534 13.90 30.73 -15.77
N ARG A 535 12.83 31.55 -15.72
CA ARG A 535 12.86 32.97 -16.11
C ARG A 535 13.93 33.77 -15.35
N LEU A 536 13.97 33.65 -14.02
CA LEU A 536 14.97 34.34 -13.19
C LEU A 536 16.40 33.86 -13.47
N THR A 537 16.57 32.59 -13.87
CA THR A 537 17.87 32.01 -14.22
C THR A 537 18.36 32.56 -15.57
N ASP A 538 17.48 32.72 -16.55
CA ASP A 538 17.80 33.38 -17.82
C ASP A 538 18.06 34.88 -17.65
N GLU A 539 17.29 35.60 -16.83
CA GLU A 539 17.57 37.00 -16.49
C GLU A 539 18.95 37.16 -15.84
N LYS A 540 19.28 36.29 -14.86
CA LYS A 540 20.61 36.25 -14.24
C LYS A 540 21.70 36.04 -15.29
N ARG A 541 21.54 35.06 -16.19
CA ARG A 541 22.51 34.76 -17.25
C ARG A 541 22.72 35.95 -18.18
N ASN A 542 21.63 36.61 -18.61
CA ASN A 542 21.69 37.79 -19.46
C ASN A 542 22.43 38.96 -18.75
N LEU A 543 22.16 39.18 -17.46
CA LEU A 543 22.86 40.18 -16.65
C LEU A 543 24.35 39.86 -16.49
N GLU A 544 24.72 38.59 -16.26
CA GLU A 544 26.12 38.15 -16.21
C GLU A 544 26.84 38.36 -17.56
N GLU A 545 26.17 38.10 -18.69
CA GLU A 545 26.70 38.38 -20.04
C GLU A 545 26.85 39.89 -20.31
N GLU A 546 25.93 40.73 -19.83
CA GLU A 546 26.00 42.20 -19.94
C GLU A 546 27.17 42.75 -19.11
N LEU A 547 27.32 42.26 -17.88
CA LEU A 547 28.41 42.63 -16.95
C LEU A 547 29.77 42.19 -17.53
N ARG A 548 29.84 41.02 -18.18
CA ARG A 548 31.02 40.57 -18.93
C ARG A 548 31.35 41.49 -20.10
N ARG A 549 30.36 41.92 -20.88
CA ARG A 549 30.54 42.88 -22.00
C ARG A 549 31.02 44.23 -21.50
N GLN A 550 30.46 44.75 -20.41
CA GLN A 550 30.92 46.01 -19.80
C GLN A 550 32.38 45.91 -19.31
N ARG A 551 32.77 44.82 -18.63
CA ARG A 551 34.17 44.60 -18.22
C ARG A 551 35.13 44.57 -19.41
N GLN A 552 34.75 43.94 -20.52
CA GLN A 552 35.56 43.95 -21.75
C GLN A 552 35.68 45.35 -22.36
N SER A 553 34.59 46.13 -22.37
CA SER A 553 34.60 47.53 -22.83
C SER A 553 35.51 48.42 -21.97
N ILE A 554 35.43 48.29 -20.64
CA ILE A 554 36.30 49.01 -19.69
C ILE A 554 37.78 48.68 -19.95
N ALA A 555 38.14 47.40 -20.09
CA ALA A 555 39.52 47.01 -20.37
C ALA A 555 40.05 47.59 -21.70
N VAL A 556 39.21 47.68 -22.74
CA VAL A 556 39.57 48.34 -24.01
C VAL A 556 39.77 49.85 -23.82
N ILE A 557 38.90 50.52 -23.05
CA ILE A 557 39.02 51.94 -22.74
C ILE A 557 40.29 52.22 -21.92
N GLU A 558 40.62 51.39 -20.93
CA GLU A 558 41.85 51.49 -20.13
C GLU A 558 43.10 51.30 -20.99
N MET A 559 43.09 50.34 -21.92
CA MET A 559 44.18 50.16 -22.89
C MET A 559 44.37 51.40 -23.79
N HIS A 560 43.27 51.97 -24.32
CA HIS A 560 43.33 53.20 -25.11
C HIS A 560 43.82 54.40 -24.28
N LYS A 561 43.38 54.53 -23.03
CA LYS A 561 43.84 55.57 -22.10
C LYS A 561 45.35 55.45 -21.84
N SER A 562 45.83 54.25 -21.51
CA SER A 562 47.25 54.00 -21.27
C SER A 562 48.12 54.32 -22.50
N LYS A 563 47.64 53.96 -23.70
CA LYS A 563 48.32 54.32 -24.95
C LYS A 563 48.35 55.84 -25.18
N ALA A 564 47.25 56.55 -24.94
CA ALA A 564 47.20 58.01 -25.05
C ALA A 564 48.11 58.71 -24.02
N GLU A 565 48.18 58.21 -22.78
CA GLU A 565 49.11 58.69 -21.75
C GLU A 565 50.58 58.47 -22.15
N GLN A 566 50.89 57.34 -22.80
CA GLN A 566 52.21 57.05 -23.33
C GLN A 566 52.59 57.96 -24.52
N GLU A 567 51.67 58.18 -25.46
CA GLU A 567 51.85 59.10 -26.59
C GLU A 567 52.02 60.56 -26.12
N ALA A 568 51.21 61.01 -25.15
CA ALA A 568 51.36 62.33 -24.54
C ALA A 568 52.72 62.48 -23.82
N SER A 569 53.18 61.43 -23.13
CA SER A 569 54.50 61.42 -22.48
C SER A 569 55.66 61.50 -23.50
N GLN A 570 55.54 60.82 -24.64
CA GLN A 570 56.50 60.91 -25.75
C GLN A 570 56.49 62.30 -26.40
N GLN A 571 55.31 62.90 -26.60
CA GLN A 571 55.20 64.28 -27.09
C GLN A 571 55.84 65.28 -26.12
N MET A 572 55.61 65.14 -24.81
CA MET A 572 56.27 65.98 -23.80
C MET A 572 57.79 65.83 -23.81
N ALA A 573 58.32 64.61 -23.99
CA ALA A 573 59.76 64.39 -24.15
C ALA A 573 60.31 65.08 -25.42
N SER A 574 59.60 64.97 -26.55
CA SER A 574 59.95 65.64 -27.81
C SER A 574 59.90 67.17 -27.70
N VAL A 575 58.88 67.73 -27.05
CA VAL A 575 58.74 69.17 -26.79
C VAL A 575 59.86 69.68 -25.88
N ASN A 576 60.26 68.91 -24.86
CA ASN A 576 61.39 69.26 -24.00
C ASN A 576 62.72 69.27 -24.78
N GLU A 577 62.94 68.32 -25.69
CA GLU A 577 64.15 68.27 -26.51
C GLU A 577 64.15 69.39 -27.57
N ALA A 578 63.03 69.66 -28.23
CA ALA A 578 62.86 70.82 -29.10
C ALA A 578 63.09 72.15 -28.35
N THR A 579 62.69 72.23 -27.08
CA THR A 579 62.93 73.39 -26.21
C THR A 579 64.43 73.55 -25.87
N ARG A 580 65.16 72.45 -25.65
CA ARG A 580 66.63 72.47 -25.49
C ARG A 580 67.36 72.91 -26.76
N ILE A 581 66.94 72.40 -27.93
CA ILE A 581 67.50 72.82 -29.21
C ILE A 581 67.22 74.31 -29.45
N ARG A 582 66.00 74.78 -29.15
CA ARG A 582 65.64 76.20 -29.26
C ARG A 582 66.49 77.08 -28.34
N THR A 583 66.65 76.74 -27.06
CA THR A 583 67.46 77.55 -26.13
C THR A 583 68.95 77.55 -26.50
N ASN A 584 69.47 76.44 -27.05
CA ASN A 584 70.84 76.41 -27.60
C ASN A 584 71.00 77.32 -28.83
N LEU A 585 70.02 77.31 -29.76
CA LEU A 585 69.99 78.21 -30.92
C LEU A 585 69.82 79.69 -30.52
N GLU A 586 69.00 80.00 -29.52
CA GLU A 586 68.88 81.34 -28.93
C GLU A 586 70.22 81.82 -28.34
N LEU A 587 70.98 80.92 -27.71
CA LEU A 587 72.31 81.21 -27.17
C LEU A 587 73.35 81.46 -28.27
N GLN A 588 73.27 80.73 -29.39
CA GLN A 588 74.09 80.97 -30.58
C GLN A 588 73.72 82.28 -31.28
N LEU A 589 72.43 82.60 -31.41
CA LEU A 589 71.95 83.87 -31.94
C LEU A 589 72.42 85.06 -31.09
N ARG A 590 72.42 84.95 -29.75
CA ARG A 590 72.99 85.99 -28.87
C ARG A 590 74.48 86.20 -29.10
N LYS A 591 75.27 85.14 -29.31
CA LYS A 591 76.71 85.26 -29.66
C LYS A 591 76.91 85.94 -31.02
N LEU A 592 76.17 85.54 -32.05
CA LEU A 592 76.21 86.18 -33.38
C LEU A 592 75.77 87.65 -33.33
N GLN A 593 74.83 87.99 -32.44
CA GLN A 593 74.40 89.37 -32.25
C GLN A 593 75.47 90.21 -31.53
N GLN A 594 76.14 89.67 -30.50
CA GLN A 594 77.31 90.34 -29.90
C GLN A 594 78.45 90.56 -30.91
N GLN A 595 78.74 89.58 -31.76
CA GLN A 595 79.74 89.73 -32.83
C GLN A 595 79.35 90.82 -33.84
N ARG A 596 78.07 90.89 -34.25
CA ARG A 596 77.54 91.97 -35.09
C ARG A 596 77.68 93.35 -34.44
N ASP A 597 77.42 93.44 -33.13
CA ASP A 597 77.50 94.70 -32.40
C ASP A 597 78.97 95.16 -32.23
N GLU A 598 79.92 94.23 -32.04
CA GLU A 598 81.37 94.49 -32.11
C GLU A 598 81.85 94.92 -33.50
N GLU A 599 81.32 94.33 -34.58
CA GLU A 599 81.61 94.75 -35.95
C GLU A 599 81.04 96.14 -36.26
N ASN A 600 79.84 96.46 -35.78
CA ASN A 600 79.24 97.80 -35.90
C ASN A 600 80.07 98.87 -35.18
N LEU A 601 80.59 98.58 -33.98
CA LEU A 601 81.50 99.46 -33.25
C LEU A 601 82.78 99.77 -34.05
N LYS A 602 83.40 98.74 -34.65
CA LYS A 602 84.57 98.91 -35.54
C LYS A 602 84.24 99.71 -36.80
N LEU A 603 83.05 99.51 -37.37
CA LEU A 603 82.55 100.28 -38.51
C LEU A 603 82.36 101.77 -38.14
N GLN A 604 81.88 102.04 -36.92
CA GLN A 604 81.63 103.38 -36.41
C GLN A 604 82.93 104.15 -36.12
N GLU A 605 83.97 103.50 -35.59
CA GLU A 605 85.32 104.11 -35.47
C GLU A 605 85.95 104.39 -36.84
N SER A 606 85.82 103.47 -37.79
CA SER A 606 86.31 103.66 -39.16
C SER A 606 85.64 104.87 -39.85
N ASN A 607 84.32 105.02 -39.69
CA ASN A 607 83.57 106.14 -40.24
C ASN A 607 83.99 107.49 -39.64
N ARG A 608 84.30 107.52 -38.33
CA ARG A 608 84.77 108.73 -37.62
C ARG A 608 86.13 109.20 -38.14
N ASN A 609 87.06 108.26 -38.37
CA ASN A 609 88.34 108.54 -39.01
C ASN A 609 88.22 108.98 -40.49
N SER A 610 87.20 108.49 -41.21
CA SER A 610 86.91 108.91 -42.58
C SER A 610 86.37 110.35 -42.64
N GLN A 611 85.49 110.73 -41.71
CA GLN A 611 84.95 112.10 -41.61
C GLN A 611 86.04 113.13 -41.26
N GLU A 612 86.98 112.79 -40.38
CA GLU A 612 88.11 113.68 -40.03
C GLU A 612 89.00 113.96 -41.25
N LYS A 613 89.31 112.93 -42.05
CA LYS A 613 90.07 113.09 -43.30
C LYS A 613 89.30 113.84 -44.39
N SER A 614 87.98 113.62 -44.49
CA SER A 614 87.14 114.35 -45.44
C SER A 614 87.10 115.86 -45.15
N ARG A 615 87.12 116.23 -43.86
CA ARG A 615 87.17 117.64 -43.42
C ARG A 615 88.47 118.33 -43.80
N GLN A 616 89.60 117.62 -43.71
CA GLN A 616 90.92 118.13 -44.14
C GLN A 616 91.05 118.26 -45.66
N ILE A 617 90.34 117.44 -46.44
CA ILE A 617 90.32 117.51 -47.90
C ILE A 617 89.60 118.79 -48.37
N SER A 618 88.44 119.13 -47.80
CA SER A 618 87.68 120.32 -48.23
C SER A 618 88.38 121.66 -47.95
N GLU A 619 89.21 121.76 -46.91
CA GLU A 619 90.03 122.96 -46.65
C GLU A 619 91.17 123.13 -47.68
N LEU A 620 91.74 122.02 -48.16
CA LEU A 620 92.74 122.00 -49.22
C LEU A 620 92.12 122.27 -50.60
N GLU A 621 90.92 121.76 -50.88
CA GLU A 621 90.18 122.03 -52.12
C GLU A 621 89.78 123.50 -52.27
N PHE A 622 89.36 124.16 -51.17
CA PHE A 622 89.07 125.60 -51.16
C PHE A 622 90.31 126.43 -51.49
N SER A 623 91.46 126.07 -50.90
CA SER A 623 92.74 126.73 -51.14
C SER A 623 93.24 126.53 -52.58
N LEU A 624 93.02 125.35 -53.15
CA LEU A 624 93.36 125.03 -54.55
C LEU A 624 92.52 125.82 -55.56
N GLN A 625 91.22 126.02 -55.28
CA GLN A 625 90.32 126.79 -56.16
C GLN A 625 90.65 128.30 -56.22
N GLU A 626 91.24 128.88 -55.17
CA GLU A 626 91.73 130.26 -55.21
C GLU A 626 92.90 130.42 -56.18
N GLU A 627 93.90 129.52 -56.10
CA GLU A 627 95.10 129.59 -56.95
C GLU A 627 94.81 129.25 -58.41
N GLU A 628 93.89 128.32 -58.69
CA GLU A 628 93.44 128.09 -60.08
C GLU A 628 92.81 129.33 -60.72
N LYS A 629 92.07 130.14 -59.96
CA LYS A 629 91.45 131.38 -60.48
C LYS A 629 92.51 132.45 -60.78
N LYS A 630 93.50 132.62 -59.91
CA LYS A 630 94.62 133.56 -60.13
C LYS A 630 95.48 133.14 -61.33
N ARG A 631 95.79 131.84 -61.46
CA ARG A 631 96.54 131.30 -62.59
C ARG A 631 95.84 131.50 -63.93
N LYS A 632 94.52 131.25 -64.01
CA LYS A 632 93.72 131.44 -65.23
C LYS A 632 93.63 132.92 -65.68
N ALA A 633 93.70 133.88 -64.75
CA ALA A 633 93.78 135.29 -65.08
C ALA A 633 95.14 135.67 -65.72
N LEU A 634 96.25 135.18 -65.16
CA LEU A 634 97.60 135.44 -65.67
C LEU A 634 97.88 134.76 -67.02
N GLU A 635 97.37 133.54 -67.26
CA GLU A 635 97.48 132.87 -68.55
C GLU A 635 96.72 133.62 -69.67
N LEU A 636 95.64 134.36 -69.34
CA LEU A 636 94.89 135.17 -70.30
C LEU A 636 95.66 136.44 -70.72
N GLU A 637 96.25 137.18 -69.78
CA GLU A 637 97.11 138.35 -70.11
C GLU A 637 98.35 137.93 -70.90
N PHE A 638 99.00 136.83 -70.52
CA PHE A 638 100.18 136.32 -71.22
C PHE A 638 99.87 135.94 -72.68
N SER A 639 98.69 135.38 -72.93
CA SER A 639 98.19 135.09 -74.29
C SER A 639 97.99 136.36 -75.13
N GLN A 640 97.40 137.40 -74.54
CA GLN A 640 97.15 138.68 -75.23
C GLN A 640 98.47 139.40 -75.57
N LEU A 641 99.42 139.48 -74.62
CA LEU A 641 100.75 140.07 -74.85
C LEU A 641 101.57 139.31 -75.91
N LYS A 642 101.46 137.97 -75.93
CA LYS A 642 102.14 137.13 -76.93
C LYS A 642 101.59 137.35 -78.35
N LYS A 643 100.29 137.65 -78.48
CA LYS A 643 99.64 137.96 -79.76
C LYS A 643 100.05 139.36 -80.27
N ALA A 644 100.02 140.38 -79.41
CA ALA A 644 100.47 141.74 -79.74
C ALA A 644 101.95 141.79 -80.19
N LYS A 645 102.82 140.98 -79.56
CA LYS A 645 104.23 140.86 -79.95
C LYS A 645 104.43 140.28 -81.36
N ALA A 646 103.59 139.34 -81.78
CA ALA A 646 103.66 138.75 -83.12
C ALA A 646 103.23 139.75 -84.21
N GLU A 647 102.17 140.52 -83.96
CA GLU A 647 101.66 141.53 -84.91
C GLU A 647 102.64 142.70 -85.12
N LEU A 648 103.37 143.12 -84.08
CA LEU A 648 104.41 144.14 -84.20
C LEU A 648 105.64 143.66 -84.97
N LEU A 649 106.06 142.40 -84.77
CA LEU A 649 107.17 141.81 -85.54
C LEU A 649 106.84 141.68 -87.02
N ALA A 650 105.60 141.28 -87.36
CA ALA A 650 105.13 141.23 -88.74
C ALA A 650 105.17 142.62 -89.41
N LYS A 651 104.68 143.67 -88.73
CA LYS A 651 104.72 145.05 -89.24
C LYS A 651 106.16 145.56 -89.45
N ASN A 652 107.09 145.20 -88.56
CA ASN A 652 108.48 145.63 -88.69
C ASN A 652 109.19 144.99 -89.90
N SER A 653 108.82 143.75 -90.26
CA SER A 653 109.32 143.08 -91.48
C SER A 653 108.85 143.80 -92.75
N THR A 654 107.58 144.18 -92.83
CA THR A 654 107.03 144.89 -94.00
C THR A 654 107.58 146.31 -94.18
N TYR A 655 107.99 146.99 -93.09
CA TYR A 655 108.69 148.27 -93.18
C TYR A 655 110.14 148.11 -93.69
N LEU A 656 110.82 147.00 -93.36
CA LEU A 656 112.16 146.69 -93.86
C LEU A 656 112.17 146.37 -95.37
N GLU A 657 111.16 145.66 -95.87
CA GLU A 657 111.03 145.36 -97.31
C GLU A 657 110.76 146.63 -98.14
N THR A 658 109.90 147.53 -97.67
CA THR A 658 109.61 148.81 -98.34
C THR A 658 110.80 149.78 -98.34
N ILE A 659 111.66 149.75 -97.30
CA ILE A 659 112.90 150.53 -97.29
C ILE A 659 113.91 150.00 -98.32
N ASN A 660 113.97 148.68 -98.53
CA ASN A 660 114.89 148.09 -99.51
C ASN A 660 114.44 148.35 -100.97
N THR A 661 113.14 148.38 -101.27
CA THR A 661 112.66 148.75 -102.61
C THR A 661 112.93 150.22 -102.94
N LEU A 662 112.84 151.13 -101.97
CA LEU A 662 113.18 152.54 -102.16
C LEU A 662 114.69 152.76 -102.43
N LYS A 663 115.58 152.02 -101.76
CA LYS A 663 117.02 152.08 -102.05
C LYS A 663 117.41 151.59 -103.45
N GLY A 664 116.65 150.66 -104.03
CA GLY A 664 116.83 150.25 -105.42
C GLY A 664 116.53 151.39 -106.40
N ALA A 665 115.42 152.10 -106.18
CA ALA A 665 115.04 153.25 -107.00
C ALA A 665 116.05 154.42 -106.92
N GLU A 666 116.66 154.66 -105.74
CA GLU A 666 117.72 155.68 -105.61
C GLU A 666 118.97 155.37 -106.46
N GLN A 667 119.33 154.09 -106.63
CA GLN A 667 120.49 153.70 -107.44
C GLN A 667 120.24 153.88 -108.96
N GLU A 668 119.04 153.59 -109.45
CA GLU A 668 118.67 153.85 -110.86
C GLU A 668 118.60 155.35 -111.18
N ILE A 669 118.15 156.17 -110.23
CA ILE A 669 118.16 157.64 -110.33
C ILE A 669 119.59 158.19 -110.35
N HIS A 670 120.52 157.57 -109.63
CA HIS A 670 121.92 158.00 -109.64
C HIS A 670 122.60 157.73 -111.00
N ILE A 671 122.36 156.56 -111.59
CA ILE A 671 122.90 156.16 -112.91
C ILE A 671 122.38 157.08 -114.02
N THR A 672 121.07 157.35 -114.04
CA THR A 672 120.45 158.24 -115.04
C THR A 672 120.92 159.70 -114.93
N ARG A 673 121.32 160.16 -113.73
CA ARG A 673 121.86 161.51 -113.53
C ARG A 673 123.28 161.68 -114.07
N VAL A 674 124.14 160.66 -113.92
CA VAL A 674 125.51 160.67 -114.46
C VAL A 674 125.52 160.73 -115.99
N GLU A 675 124.59 160.04 -116.66
CA GLU A 675 124.46 160.08 -118.12
C GLU A 675 123.96 161.48 -118.61
N LEU A 676 123.21 162.21 -117.77
CA LEU A 676 122.72 163.57 -118.04
C LEU A 676 123.81 164.65 -117.87
N GLU A 677 124.71 164.49 -116.90
CA GLU A 677 125.91 165.32 -116.74
C GLU A 677 126.89 165.12 -117.91
N LYS A 678 127.00 163.89 -118.42
CA LYS A 678 127.78 163.56 -119.61
C LYS A 678 127.25 164.28 -120.86
N GLN A 679 125.94 164.24 -121.14
CA GLN A 679 125.35 164.95 -122.28
C GLN A 679 125.44 166.49 -122.17
N THR A 680 125.38 167.06 -120.96
CA THR A 680 125.56 168.51 -120.79
C THR A 680 127.02 168.96 -120.93
N SER A 681 127.99 168.08 -120.63
CA SER A 681 129.42 168.30 -120.95
C SER A 681 129.72 168.32 -122.45
N GLU A 682 128.85 167.72 -123.27
CA GLU A 682 128.94 167.74 -124.74
C GLU A 682 128.25 168.98 -125.32
N LYS A 683 127.10 169.37 -124.76
CA LYS A 683 126.40 170.63 -125.11
C LYS A 683 127.27 171.87 -124.88
N THR A 684 128.01 171.94 -123.77
CA THR A 684 128.93 173.05 -123.48
C THR A 684 130.12 173.12 -124.45
N LYS A 685 130.58 171.98 -125.00
CA LYS A 685 131.58 171.95 -126.09
C LYS A 685 131.01 172.42 -127.43
N ALA A 686 129.73 172.16 -127.70
CA ALA A 686 129.04 172.69 -128.89
C ALA A 686 128.81 174.21 -128.80
N GLU A 687 128.45 174.75 -127.64
CA GLU A 687 128.24 176.20 -127.49
C GLU A 687 129.56 177.00 -127.56
N GLN A 688 130.68 176.41 -127.11
CA GLN A 688 132.04 176.96 -127.32
C GLN A 688 132.54 176.88 -128.78
N SER A 689 131.89 176.11 -129.66
CA SER A 689 132.14 176.18 -131.12
C SER A 689 131.28 177.25 -131.78
N SER A 690 130.03 177.44 -131.32
CA SER A 690 129.14 178.54 -131.72
C SER A 690 129.74 179.92 -131.45
N ALA A 691 130.44 180.08 -130.31
CA ALA A 691 131.21 181.28 -129.96
C ALA A 691 132.22 181.72 -131.05
N ARG A 692 132.71 180.80 -131.89
CA ARG A 692 133.76 181.07 -132.90
C ARG A 692 133.22 181.51 -134.26
N LEU A 693 131.93 181.25 -134.56
CA LEU A 693 131.32 181.63 -135.83
C LEU A 693 130.61 182.99 -135.77
N GLN A 694 130.02 183.37 -134.64
CA GLN A 694 129.37 184.69 -134.52
C GLN A 694 130.37 185.86 -134.34
N SER A 695 131.51 185.65 -133.67
CA SER A 695 132.64 186.61 -133.71
C SER A 695 133.10 186.88 -135.15
N ARG A 696 133.17 185.83 -135.98
CA ARG A 696 133.57 185.91 -137.39
C ARG A 696 132.59 186.63 -138.31
N ILE A 697 131.33 186.86 -137.90
CA ILE A 697 130.27 187.41 -138.76
C ILE A 697 129.99 188.92 -138.53
N ARG A 698 130.35 189.51 -137.38
CA ARG A 698 130.22 190.97 -137.18
C ARG A 698 131.51 191.77 -137.04
N GLU A 699 132.66 191.12 -136.93
CA GLU A 699 133.93 191.72 -137.37
C GLU A 699 133.87 192.14 -138.86
N LEU A 700 132.92 191.58 -139.64
CA LEU A 700 132.65 191.92 -141.04
C LEU A 700 131.61 193.05 -141.27
N GLN A 701 131.06 193.68 -140.23
CA GLN A 701 130.08 194.79 -140.39
C GLN A 701 130.60 196.18 -139.96
N CYS A 702 131.91 196.32 -139.69
CA CYS A 702 132.57 197.61 -139.45
C CYS A 702 133.16 198.26 -140.74
N SER A 703 132.64 197.95 -141.94
CA SER A 703 133.29 198.36 -143.21
C SER A 703 132.39 198.89 -144.34
N LEU A 704 131.07 199.02 -144.13
CA LEU A 704 130.14 199.65 -145.09
C LEU A 704 129.00 200.38 -144.34
N GLY A 705 129.14 201.68 -144.12
CA GLY A 705 128.14 202.53 -143.46
C GLY A 705 128.75 203.55 -142.52
#